data_AF-J4K913-F1
#
_entry.id   AF-J4K913-F1
#
_cell.length_a   1.000
_cell.length_b   1.000
_cell.length_c   1.000
_cell.angle_alpha   90.00
_cell.angle_beta   90.00
_cell.angle_gamma   90.00
#
_symmetry.space_group_name_H-M   'P 1'
#
loop_
_entity.id
_entity.type
_entity.pdbx_description
1 polymer ?
#
loop_
_entity_poly.entity_id
_entity_poly.type
_entity_poly.pdbx_seq_one_letter_code
_entity_poly.pdbx_strand_id
1 'polypeptide(L)'
;MKFRTSTLALVTTATLLAFNVNQIVHADSARQEKIAQLDRQKTEILKANGIDGFTSNGEWYAITQIQDKIASLEQIVSSLKNPYSNKNTIKVSREYATALKTFFNSNVKENEKGEYVPVVTDEEEEQAKKVLISESQKLKQSQLDNFISDPADELDKYELNNLPKEILVELNYYALDLMNQIRRQMGLPEVTLAQSSIDFADKVAYKNLEANRSMWDWHYVKGINEVAREYGLRTSSKNDEEEKYGGQYYENAFKTSSIDKEVTVGQLKREIYEAFVIFLYNGDEFLHAQSIAGVNYGTSRDEYFGISMRSLKDGGWFSFISIDKNDIVKSTKKNFNTQRPVDTTLTNRSSLLVKKEKELRDKKNELSKLQTAFKEYEKLTKEVNDLKLLEEKEKKEAEDRRSSSQNQNKSQSKPVKNGWKKENDSWYYYKDNQRLKNTWQGDYWLGADGKMVKSAWVDNGRYYVDDNGKYVVGKKPSTQNQTKPSQSKPVKNGWQKESGSWYYYDNDQRVKNTWKGSYYLKSDGRMAESEWIYDNSYKAWYYLKSNGIYVRDSWQGSYYLKSNGKMADKEWVYDNYYQSWFYLKEGGAYVNHQWLKIDGVWYYFKSGGYMVSNAWQGSYYLKSSGAMAVNEWIYDSYWGGWYYLKSDGSYARNEIVQGKYRVDYSGKWI
;
A
#
# COMPACT_ATOMS: atom_id res chain seq x y z
N MET A 1 -21.33 68.09 6.68
CA MET A 1 -21.99 68.09 5.35
C MET A 1 -23.25 67.24 5.44
N LYS A 2 -24.41 67.84 5.10
CA LYS A 2 -25.74 67.21 5.06
C LYS A 2 -25.82 66.21 3.90
N PHE A 3 -26.63 65.16 4.04
CA PHE A 3 -27.79 64.78 3.18
C PHE A 3 -28.24 63.38 3.61
N ARG A 4 -29.29 63.29 4.43
CA ARG A 4 -30.71 63.04 4.09
C ARG A 4 -31.00 61.58 3.73
N THR A 5 -31.58 60.90 4.71
CA THR A 5 -32.55 59.81 4.58
C THR A 5 -33.69 60.21 3.64
N SER A 6 -34.09 59.32 2.73
CA SER A 6 -35.32 59.43 1.96
C SER A 6 -35.84 58.04 1.61
N THR A 7 -37.00 57.74 2.19
CA THR A 7 -37.90 56.62 1.94
C THR A 7 -38.30 56.60 0.46
N LEU A 8 -38.19 55.44 -0.21
CA LEU A 8 -38.73 55.26 -1.56
C LEU A 8 -39.97 54.35 -1.50
N ALA A 9 -41.10 54.89 -1.94
CA ALA A 9 -42.38 54.23 -2.02
C ALA A 9 -42.37 53.10 -3.07
N LEU A 10 -42.95 51.95 -2.71
CA LEU A 10 -43.33 50.90 -3.64
C LEU A 10 -44.55 51.38 -4.45
N VAL A 11 -44.30 51.81 -5.69
CA VAL A 11 -45.33 51.90 -6.72
C VAL A 11 -45.24 50.65 -7.58
N THR A 12 -46.23 49.79 -7.44
CA THR A 12 -46.50 48.66 -8.31
C THR A 12 -46.92 49.18 -9.68
N THR A 13 -46.07 49.00 -10.69
CA THR A 13 -46.48 49.09 -12.09
C THR A 13 -45.90 47.90 -12.83
N ALA A 14 -46.76 46.93 -13.12
CA ALA A 14 -46.46 45.78 -13.96
C ALA A 14 -46.17 46.30 -15.37
N THR A 15 -44.88 46.44 -15.69
CA THR A 15 -44.43 46.68 -17.05
C THR A 15 -44.24 45.31 -17.70
N LEU A 16 -45.08 44.97 -18.67
CA LEU A 16 -44.86 43.84 -19.57
C LEU A 16 -43.57 44.13 -20.36
N LEU A 17 -42.43 43.61 -19.90
CA LEU A 17 -41.19 43.65 -20.66
C LEU A 17 -41.27 42.58 -21.75
N ALA A 18 -41.61 42.99 -22.96
CA ALA A 18 -41.24 42.25 -24.16
C ALA A 18 -39.70 42.21 -24.21
N PHE A 19 -39.10 41.11 -23.76
CA PHE A 19 -37.65 40.92 -23.79
C PHE A 19 -37.18 40.88 -25.25
N ASN A 20 -36.48 41.94 -25.64
CA ASN A 20 -35.91 42.11 -26.97
C ASN A 20 -34.70 41.16 -27.14
N VAL A 21 -34.53 40.54 -28.31
CA VAL A 21 -33.45 39.56 -28.56
C VAL A 21 -32.05 40.15 -28.25
N ASN A 22 -31.88 41.46 -28.40
CA ASN A 22 -30.65 42.17 -28.03
C ASN A 22 -30.35 42.19 -26.52
N GLN A 23 -31.36 42.19 -25.64
CA GLN A 23 -31.13 42.13 -24.18
C GLN A 23 -30.60 40.76 -23.72
N ILE A 24 -31.01 39.67 -24.39
CA ILE A 24 -30.51 38.31 -24.11
C ILE A 24 -29.04 38.18 -24.52
N VAL A 25 -28.64 38.77 -25.67
CA VAL A 25 -27.25 38.76 -26.15
C VAL A 25 -26.31 39.58 -25.25
N HIS A 26 -26.78 40.71 -24.73
CA HIS A 26 -26.00 41.51 -23.75
C HIS A 26 -25.87 40.82 -22.39
N ALA A 27 -26.91 40.13 -21.91
CA ALA A 27 -26.85 39.33 -20.68
C ALA A 27 -25.90 38.12 -20.80
N ASP A 28 -25.88 37.47 -21.97
CA ASP A 28 -24.96 36.38 -22.28
C ASP A 28 -23.50 36.87 -22.30
N SER A 29 -23.23 38.00 -22.94
CA SER A 29 -21.87 38.59 -23.01
C SER A 29 -21.31 38.93 -21.63
N ALA A 30 -22.12 39.54 -20.75
CA ALA A 30 -21.72 39.85 -19.37
C ALA A 30 -21.46 38.58 -18.52
N ARG A 31 -22.23 37.52 -18.76
CA ARG A 31 -22.05 36.21 -18.11
C ARG A 31 -20.76 35.54 -18.54
N GLN A 32 -20.45 35.56 -19.84
CA GLN A 32 -19.18 35.04 -20.38
C GLN A 32 -17.98 35.76 -19.76
N GLU A 33 -18.05 37.10 -19.63
CA GLU A 33 -16.99 37.88 -19.01
C GLU A 33 -16.81 37.53 -17.52
N LYS A 34 -17.90 37.29 -16.79
CA LYS A 34 -17.87 36.83 -15.39
C LYS A 34 -17.26 35.43 -15.26
N ILE A 35 -17.63 34.48 -16.13
CA ILE A 35 -17.04 33.13 -16.17
C ILE A 35 -15.52 33.24 -16.41
N ALA A 36 -15.10 34.03 -17.40
CA ALA A 36 -13.68 34.25 -17.69
C ALA A 36 -12.91 34.92 -16.53
N GLN A 37 -13.57 35.75 -15.72
CA GLN A 37 -12.97 36.31 -14.49
C GLN A 37 -12.80 35.23 -13.41
N LEU A 38 -13.83 34.41 -13.16
CA LEU A 38 -13.79 33.34 -12.16
C LEU A 38 -12.78 32.24 -12.53
N ASP A 39 -12.70 31.87 -13.81
CA ASP A 39 -11.71 30.90 -14.29
C ASP A 39 -10.28 31.45 -14.15
N ARG A 40 -10.05 32.75 -14.38
CA ARG A 40 -8.75 33.41 -14.08
C ARG A 40 -8.38 33.31 -12.59
N GLN A 41 -9.32 33.60 -11.70
CA GLN A 41 -9.10 33.47 -10.24
C GLN A 41 -8.78 32.03 -9.84
N LYS A 42 -9.45 31.04 -10.43
CA LYS A 42 -9.12 29.62 -10.23
C LYS A 42 -7.71 29.29 -10.68
N THR A 43 -7.29 29.74 -11.87
CA THR A 43 -5.92 29.53 -12.37
C THR A 43 -4.88 30.17 -11.46
N GLU A 44 -5.15 31.37 -10.92
CA GLU A 44 -4.27 32.03 -9.95
C GLU A 44 -4.13 31.22 -8.64
N ILE A 45 -5.24 30.68 -8.11
CA ILE A 45 -5.21 29.80 -6.93
C ILE A 45 -4.36 28.55 -7.18
N LEU A 46 -4.56 27.88 -8.32
CA LEU A 46 -3.77 26.69 -8.67
C LEU A 46 -2.28 27.01 -8.77
N LYS A 47 -1.93 28.10 -9.46
CA LYS A 47 -0.54 28.55 -9.63
C LYS A 47 0.11 28.94 -8.30
N ALA A 48 -0.61 29.66 -7.44
CA ALA A 48 -0.10 30.10 -6.13
C ALA A 48 0.18 28.93 -5.18
N ASN A 49 -0.49 27.78 -5.38
CA ASN A 49 -0.32 26.58 -4.56
C ASN A 49 0.45 25.46 -5.27
N GLY A 50 1.01 25.72 -6.45
CA GLY A 50 1.82 24.75 -7.20
C GLY A 50 1.04 23.50 -7.63
N ILE A 51 -0.25 23.63 -7.93
CA ILE A 51 -1.12 22.50 -8.28
C ILE A 51 -0.96 22.17 -9.76
N ASP A 52 -0.50 20.96 -10.05
CA ASP A 52 -0.22 20.44 -11.39
C ASP A 52 -1.18 19.33 -11.84
N GLY A 53 -2.02 18.82 -10.94
CA GLY A 53 -3.02 17.82 -11.29
C GLY A 53 -4.10 17.55 -10.22
N PHE A 54 -5.10 16.80 -10.65
CA PHE A 54 -6.31 16.50 -9.88
C PHE A 54 -6.59 15.00 -9.86
N THR A 55 -7.10 14.50 -8.75
CA THR A 55 -7.65 13.16 -8.63
C THR A 55 -8.90 13.00 -9.50
N SER A 56 -9.33 11.76 -9.72
CA SER A 56 -10.55 11.46 -10.46
C SER A 56 -11.83 12.01 -9.81
N ASN A 57 -11.77 12.41 -8.54
CA ASN A 57 -12.87 13.04 -7.79
C ASN A 57 -12.78 14.58 -7.79
N GLY A 58 -11.78 15.16 -8.45
CA GLY A 58 -11.57 16.62 -8.53
C GLY A 58 -10.77 17.24 -7.38
N GLU A 59 -10.24 16.43 -6.44
CA GLU A 59 -9.32 16.92 -5.40
C GLU A 59 -7.92 17.15 -5.96
N TRP A 60 -7.12 18.01 -5.33
CA TRP A 60 -5.73 18.27 -5.76
C TRP A 60 -4.81 17.10 -5.37
N TYR A 61 -3.97 16.61 -6.29
CA TYR A 61 -3.01 15.54 -5.97
C TYR A 61 -2.08 15.89 -4.81
N ALA A 62 -1.67 17.16 -4.71
CA ALA A 62 -0.85 17.66 -3.63
C ALA A 62 -1.47 17.44 -2.24
N ILE A 63 -2.82 17.48 -2.11
CA ILE A 63 -3.50 17.21 -0.84
C ILE A 63 -3.32 15.74 -0.45
N THR A 64 -3.57 14.81 -1.38
CA THR A 64 -3.43 13.37 -1.14
C THR A 64 -1.99 13.01 -0.77
N GLN A 65 -1.01 13.52 -1.52
CA GLN A 65 0.41 13.28 -1.23
C GLN A 65 0.83 13.77 0.17
N ILE A 66 0.35 14.94 0.59
CA ILE A 66 0.62 15.46 1.94
C ILE A 66 -0.09 14.60 3.00
N GLN A 67 -1.32 14.16 2.75
CA GLN A 67 -2.05 13.26 3.66
C GLN A 67 -1.32 11.93 3.85
N ASP A 68 -0.84 11.31 2.78
CA ASP A 68 -0.07 10.06 2.83
C ASP A 68 1.25 10.25 3.60
N LYS A 69 1.94 11.38 3.36
CA LYS A 69 3.16 11.74 4.10
C LYS A 69 2.88 11.95 5.58
N ILE A 70 1.77 12.58 5.93
CA ILE A 70 1.33 12.76 7.33
C ILE A 70 1.06 11.39 7.97
N ALA A 71 0.34 10.49 7.29
CA ALA A 71 0.04 9.16 7.83
C ALA A 71 1.33 8.36 8.11
N SER A 72 2.30 8.40 7.19
CA SER A 72 3.62 7.81 7.38
C SER A 72 4.36 8.44 8.58
N LEU A 73 4.38 9.76 8.69
CA LEU A 73 5.03 10.47 9.81
C LEU A 73 4.36 10.19 11.15
N GLU A 74 3.03 10.05 11.19
CA GLU A 74 2.30 9.67 12.40
C GLU A 74 2.68 8.28 12.88
N GLN A 75 2.83 7.32 11.95
CA GLN A 75 3.30 5.98 12.28
C GLN A 75 4.74 5.99 12.84
N ILE A 76 5.65 6.77 12.22
CA ILE A 76 7.03 6.91 12.68
C ILE A 76 7.09 7.55 14.06
N VAL A 77 6.39 8.68 14.28
CA VAL A 77 6.35 9.39 15.55
C VAL A 77 5.74 8.51 16.65
N SER A 78 4.67 7.78 16.33
CA SER A 78 4.04 6.83 17.26
C SER A 78 5.04 5.73 17.67
N SER A 79 5.77 5.16 16.71
CA SER A 79 6.79 4.17 17.01
C SER A 79 7.88 4.77 17.91
N LEU A 80 8.43 5.94 17.56
CA LEU A 80 9.50 6.61 18.30
C LEU A 80 9.12 6.98 19.75
N LYS A 81 7.84 7.25 20.02
CA LYS A 81 7.30 7.52 21.36
C LYS A 81 7.22 6.28 22.25
N ASN A 82 6.99 5.12 21.65
CA ASN A 82 7.00 3.89 22.40
C ASN A 82 8.44 3.63 22.89
N PRO A 83 8.62 3.23 24.16
CA PRO A 83 9.93 2.83 24.66
C PRO A 83 10.55 1.83 23.69
N TYR A 84 11.85 1.96 23.46
CA TYR A 84 12.62 0.96 22.75
C TYR A 84 12.75 -0.27 23.66
N SER A 85 11.64 -0.98 23.86
CA SER A 85 11.66 -2.33 24.38
C SER A 85 12.05 -3.26 23.24
N ASN A 86 12.83 -4.29 23.54
CA ASN A 86 13.19 -5.30 22.55
C ASN A 86 11.93 -6.07 22.15
N LYS A 87 11.22 -5.54 21.14
CA LYS A 87 9.97 -6.10 20.59
C LYS A 87 10.19 -7.53 20.08
N ASN A 88 11.41 -7.82 19.65
CA ASN A 88 11.82 -9.11 19.14
C ASN A 88 12.27 -10.01 20.29
N THR A 89 11.64 -11.17 20.40
CA THR A 89 11.96 -12.15 21.45
C THR A 89 12.32 -13.50 20.87
N ILE A 90 13.33 -14.15 21.42
CA ILE A 90 13.67 -15.53 21.10
C ILE A 90 13.19 -16.43 22.22
N LYS A 91 12.45 -17.47 21.86
CA LYS A 91 11.92 -18.48 22.76
C LYS A 91 12.76 -19.75 22.68
N VAL A 92 13.18 -20.25 23.85
CA VAL A 92 13.81 -21.56 24.02
C VAL A 92 12.93 -22.41 24.93
N SER A 93 12.48 -23.57 24.45
CA SER A 93 11.69 -24.49 25.27
C SER A 93 12.56 -25.16 26.34
N ARG A 94 11.94 -25.62 27.42
CA ARG A 94 12.64 -26.31 28.51
C ARG A 94 13.23 -27.63 28.02
N GLU A 95 12.52 -28.30 27.13
CA GLU A 95 12.88 -29.55 26.47
C GLU A 95 14.14 -29.33 25.61
N TYR A 96 14.13 -28.32 24.74
CA TYR A 96 15.29 -27.97 23.93
C TYR A 96 16.49 -27.60 24.81
N ALA A 97 16.30 -26.75 25.83
CA ALA A 97 17.37 -26.34 26.73
C ALA A 97 18.01 -27.53 27.47
N THR A 98 17.18 -28.48 27.92
CA THR A 98 17.64 -29.70 28.59
C THR A 98 18.41 -30.58 27.62
N ALA A 99 17.83 -30.84 26.44
CA ALA A 99 18.44 -31.66 25.40
C ALA A 99 19.79 -31.08 24.93
N LEU A 100 19.90 -29.77 24.73
CA LEU A 100 21.15 -29.16 24.27
C LEU A 100 22.27 -29.33 25.32
N LYS A 101 21.94 -29.17 26.61
CA LYS A 101 22.88 -29.39 27.71
C LYS A 101 23.30 -30.85 27.81
N THR A 102 22.37 -31.80 27.65
CA THR A 102 22.67 -33.23 27.65
C THR A 102 23.55 -33.61 26.46
N PHE A 103 23.20 -33.17 25.26
CA PHE A 103 23.91 -33.49 24.02
C PHE A 103 25.37 -33.01 24.04
N PHE A 104 25.65 -31.86 24.67
CA PHE A 104 27.01 -31.34 24.81
C PHE A 104 27.60 -31.54 26.21
N ASN A 105 27.22 -32.59 26.95
CA ASN A 105 27.83 -32.90 28.24
C ASN A 105 29.04 -33.84 28.06
N SER A 106 30.24 -33.29 27.86
CA SER A 106 31.45 -34.12 27.66
C SER A 106 32.16 -34.50 28.95
N ASN A 107 31.55 -34.35 30.12
CA ASN A 107 32.20 -34.81 31.33
C ASN A 107 32.27 -36.34 31.32
N VAL A 108 33.44 -36.85 31.70
CA VAL A 108 33.63 -38.24 32.12
C VAL A 108 33.70 -38.24 33.64
N LYS A 109 32.95 -39.14 34.29
CA LYS A 109 33.04 -39.39 35.73
C LYS A 109 33.86 -40.65 35.95
N GLU A 110 34.68 -40.64 36.98
CA GLU A 110 35.35 -41.85 37.43
C GLU A 110 34.29 -42.77 38.09
N ASN A 111 34.14 -43.99 37.58
CA ASN A 111 33.22 -44.98 38.16
C ASN A 111 33.84 -45.62 39.42
N GLU A 112 33.08 -46.46 40.12
CA GLU A 112 33.54 -47.18 41.33
C GLU A 112 34.77 -48.08 41.09
N LYS A 113 35.15 -48.33 39.82
CA LYS A 113 36.31 -49.12 39.39
C LYS A 113 37.51 -48.27 38.96
N GLY A 114 37.42 -46.94 39.02
CA GLY A 114 38.49 -46.03 38.59
C GLY A 114 38.51 -45.75 37.08
N GLU A 115 37.48 -46.11 36.34
CA GLU A 115 37.42 -45.88 34.89
C GLU A 115 36.66 -44.59 34.59
N TYR A 116 37.21 -43.77 33.67
CA TYR A 116 36.53 -42.58 33.17
C TYR A 116 35.41 -42.98 32.19
N VAL A 117 34.17 -42.89 32.65
CA VAL A 117 32.98 -43.17 31.83
C VAL A 117 32.23 -41.88 31.49
N PRO A 118 31.63 -41.76 30.30
CA PRO A 118 30.76 -40.63 29.98
C PRO A 118 29.68 -40.42 31.04
N VAL A 119 29.41 -39.16 31.38
CA VAL A 119 28.32 -38.80 32.30
C VAL A 119 26.95 -39.08 31.68
N VAL A 120 26.86 -39.08 30.35
CA VAL A 120 25.66 -39.33 29.55
C VAL A 120 25.91 -40.58 28.71
N THR A 121 24.93 -41.47 28.64
CA THR A 121 24.98 -42.68 27.79
C THR A 121 24.70 -42.35 26.32
N ASP A 122 25.18 -43.18 25.39
CA ASP A 122 24.89 -43.03 23.94
C ASP A 122 23.38 -42.95 23.66
N GLU A 123 22.57 -43.69 24.44
CA GLU A 123 21.12 -43.64 24.34
C GLU A 123 20.55 -42.27 24.75
N GLU A 124 21.02 -41.70 25.86
CA GLU A 124 20.59 -40.37 26.32
C GLU A 124 21.02 -39.27 25.34
N GLU A 125 22.21 -39.36 24.74
CA GLU A 125 22.68 -38.43 23.71
C GLU A 125 21.79 -38.50 22.45
N GLU A 126 21.49 -39.71 21.97
CA GLU A 126 20.63 -39.91 20.81
C GLU A 126 19.19 -39.43 21.07
N GLN A 127 18.66 -39.62 22.29
CA GLN A 127 17.36 -39.06 22.67
C GLN A 127 17.39 -37.53 22.73
N ALA A 128 18.45 -36.94 23.28
CA ALA A 128 18.63 -35.49 23.30
C ALA A 128 18.67 -34.93 21.87
N LYS A 129 19.41 -35.57 20.97
CA LYS A 129 19.47 -35.19 19.55
C LYS A 129 18.10 -35.23 18.87
N LYS A 130 17.29 -36.27 19.12
CA LYS A 130 15.92 -36.36 18.59
C LYS A 130 15.03 -35.22 19.10
N VAL A 131 15.15 -34.85 20.38
CA VAL A 131 14.43 -33.71 20.96
C VAL A 131 14.88 -32.40 20.30
N LEU A 132 16.19 -32.19 20.12
CA LEU A 132 16.71 -30.99 19.45
C LEU A 132 16.17 -30.83 18.03
N ILE A 133 16.16 -31.91 17.24
CA ILE A 133 15.60 -31.91 15.87
C ILE A 133 14.10 -31.59 15.92
N SER A 134 13.33 -32.27 16.78
CA SER A 134 11.88 -32.09 16.90
C SER A 134 11.50 -30.68 17.33
N GLU A 135 12.18 -30.13 18.33
CA GLU A 135 11.93 -28.78 18.82
C GLU A 135 12.36 -27.72 17.80
N SER A 136 13.45 -27.96 17.06
CA SER A 136 13.87 -27.08 15.95
C SER A 136 12.80 -26.98 14.87
N GLN A 137 12.21 -28.12 14.45
CA GLN A 137 11.13 -28.15 13.47
C GLN A 137 9.88 -27.39 13.93
N LYS A 138 9.56 -27.41 15.22
CA LYS A 138 8.39 -26.70 15.79
C LYS A 138 8.63 -25.18 15.89
N LEU A 139 9.83 -24.79 16.30
CA LEU A 139 10.09 -23.41 16.74
C LEU A 139 10.69 -22.53 15.65
N LYS A 140 11.42 -23.08 14.67
CA LYS A 140 12.15 -22.26 13.67
C LYS A 140 11.23 -21.31 12.91
N GLN A 141 10.25 -21.84 12.17
CA GLN A 141 9.43 -21.03 11.27
C GLN A 141 8.57 -20.03 12.05
N SER A 142 7.93 -20.47 13.12
CA SER A 142 7.09 -19.59 13.94
C SER A 142 7.87 -18.43 14.54
N GLN A 143 9.15 -18.62 14.89
CA GLN A 143 9.99 -17.51 15.36
C GLN A 143 10.41 -16.57 14.23
N LEU A 144 10.76 -17.09 13.04
CA LEU A 144 11.07 -16.23 11.88
C LEU A 144 9.88 -15.33 11.51
N ASP A 145 8.67 -15.87 11.54
CA ASP A 145 7.44 -15.14 11.21
C ASP A 145 7.08 -14.06 12.26
N ASN A 146 7.62 -14.17 13.48
CA ASN A 146 7.32 -13.27 14.61
C ASN A 146 8.22 -12.03 14.67
N PHE A 147 9.13 -11.83 13.71
CA PHE A 147 9.95 -10.61 13.70
C PHE A 147 9.07 -9.35 13.57
N ILE A 148 9.27 -8.41 14.48
CA ILE A 148 8.56 -7.13 14.53
C ILE A 148 9.50 -6.03 14.05
N SER A 149 9.15 -5.42 12.91
CA SER A 149 9.86 -4.25 12.38
C SER A 149 9.48 -2.97 13.12
N ASP A 150 10.42 -2.02 13.17
CA ASP A 150 10.18 -0.66 13.64
C ASP A 150 10.22 0.30 12.45
N PRO A 151 9.13 1.01 12.12
CA PRO A 151 9.12 1.99 11.02
C PRO A 151 10.20 3.07 11.12
N ALA A 152 10.69 3.38 12.32
CA ALA A 152 11.79 4.33 12.50
C ALA A 152 13.14 3.79 12.02
N ASP A 153 13.33 2.47 12.02
CA ASP A 153 14.57 1.82 11.61
C ASP A 153 14.66 1.66 10.08
N GLU A 154 13.58 1.96 9.36
CA GLU A 154 13.47 1.85 7.89
C GLU A 154 13.73 3.16 7.15
N LEU A 155 14.05 4.24 7.88
CA LEU A 155 14.12 5.60 7.31
C LEU A 155 15.40 5.85 6.54
N ASP A 156 16.54 5.59 7.19
CA ASP A 156 17.85 5.92 6.67
C ASP A 156 18.49 4.67 6.08
N LYS A 157 19.07 4.83 4.89
CA LYS A 157 19.93 3.82 4.27
C LYS A 157 21.39 4.15 4.53
N TYR A 158 22.16 3.11 4.78
CA TYR A 158 23.59 3.18 5.06
C TYR A 158 24.34 2.27 4.09
N GLU A 159 25.52 2.70 3.67
CA GLU A 159 26.45 1.82 3.01
C GLU A 159 27.00 0.81 4.03
N LEU A 160 26.75 -0.48 3.83
CA LEU A 160 27.05 -1.52 4.82
C LEU A 160 28.53 -1.59 5.18
N ASN A 161 29.42 -1.44 4.19
CA ASN A 161 30.86 -1.49 4.40
C ASN A 161 31.44 -0.21 5.02
N ASN A 162 30.60 0.81 5.23
CA ASN A 162 30.96 2.09 5.82
C ASN A 162 29.88 2.53 6.84
N LEU A 163 29.46 1.59 7.70
CA LEU A 163 28.41 1.81 8.68
C LEU A 163 28.89 2.77 9.79
N PRO A 164 28.11 3.78 10.18
CA PRO A 164 28.47 4.65 11.30
C PRO A 164 28.65 3.86 12.61
N LYS A 165 29.63 4.25 13.42
CA LYS A 165 30.01 3.53 14.64
C LYS A 165 28.85 3.43 15.64
N GLU A 166 28.06 4.49 15.76
CA GLU A 166 26.87 4.55 16.61
C GLU A 166 25.81 3.52 16.21
N ILE A 167 25.63 3.29 14.90
CA ILE A 167 24.72 2.26 14.40
C ILE A 167 25.28 0.87 14.67
N LEU A 168 26.57 0.66 14.45
CA LEU A 168 27.21 -0.62 14.79
C LEU A 168 27.07 -0.95 16.28
N VAL A 169 27.23 0.04 17.16
CA VAL A 169 27.02 -0.12 18.61
C VAL A 169 25.55 -0.45 18.91
N GLU A 170 24.58 0.27 18.34
CA GLU A 170 23.15 -0.03 18.49
C GLU A 170 22.82 -1.49 18.10
N LEU A 171 23.33 -1.96 16.96
CA LEU A 171 23.13 -3.34 16.50
C LEU A 171 23.75 -4.37 17.46
N ASN A 172 24.89 -4.04 18.07
CA ASN A 172 25.52 -4.88 19.10
C ASN A 172 24.68 -4.96 20.37
N TYR A 173 24.05 -3.87 20.79
CA TYR A 173 23.11 -3.89 21.93
C TYR A 173 21.85 -4.69 21.63
N TYR A 174 21.34 -4.58 20.41
CA TYR A 174 20.22 -5.41 19.95
C TYR A 174 20.57 -6.90 19.95
N ALA A 175 21.72 -7.27 19.37
CA ALA A 175 22.19 -8.65 19.37
C ALA A 175 22.51 -9.19 20.78
N LEU A 176 23.07 -8.34 21.65
CA LEU A 176 23.34 -8.66 23.05
C LEU A 176 22.06 -9.07 23.79
N ASP A 177 20.97 -8.31 23.59
CA ASP A 177 19.70 -8.62 24.23
C ASP A 177 19.16 -9.98 23.76
N LEU A 178 19.14 -10.23 22.45
CA LEU A 178 18.71 -11.51 21.89
C LEU A 178 19.53 -12.68 22.45
N MET A 179 20.86 -12.54 22.47
CA MET A 179 21.77 -13.52 23.07
C MET A 179 21.43 -13.78 24.55
N ASN A 180 21.22 -12.72 25.35
CA ASN A 180 20.94 -12.87 26.77
C ASN A 180 19.52 -13.39 27.04
N GLN A 181 18.55 -13.16 26.17
CA GLN A 181 17.24 -13.85 26.25
C GLN A 181 17.40 -15.37 26.16
N ILE A 182 18.25 -15.85 25.24
CA ILE A 182 18.56 -17.27 25.09
C ILE A 182 19.22 -17.78 26.38
N ARG A 183 20.30 -17.13 26.84
CA ARG A 183 21.06 -17.59 28.02
C ARG A 183 20.23 -17.61 29.30
N ARG A 184 19.35 -16.62 29.51
CA ARG A 184 18.39 -16.62 30.63
C ARG A 184 17.47 -17.86 30.60
N GLN A 185 16.92 -18.20 29.44
CA GLN A 185 16.04 -19.38 29.29
C GLN A 185 16.81 -20.70 29.43
N MET A 186 18.10 -20.72 29.08
CA MET A 186 18.98 -21.85 29.30
C MET A 186 19.40 -22.02 30.78
N GLY A 187 19.27 -20.97 31.58
CA GLY A 187 19.77 -20.88 32.96
C GLY A 187 21.29 -20.72 33.01
N LEU A 188 21.88 -20.00 32.05
CA LEU A 188 23.32 -19.83 31.88
C LEU A 188 23.73 -18.35 31.99
N PRO A 189 25.01 -18.06 32.32
CA PRO A 189 25.50 -16.69 32.51
C PRO A 189 25.34 -15.82 31.27
N GLU A 190 24.81 -14.62 31.46
CA GLU A 190 24.68 -13.61 30.42
C GLU A 190 26.04 -13.13 29.91
N VAL A 191 26.12 -12.81 28.62
CA VAL A 191 27.29 -12.16 28.01
C VAL A 191 27.26 -10.66 28.25
N THR A 192 28.42 -10.02 28.07
CA THR A 192 28.58 -8.56 28.14
C THR A 192 29.29 -8.01 26.91
N LEU A 193 29.08 -6.73 26.58
CA LEU A 193 29.83 -6.04 25.53
C LEU A 193 31.13 -5.43 26.09
N ALA A 194 32.17 -5.41 25.27
CA ALA A 194 33.39 -4.66 25.47
C ALA A 194 33.73 -3.87 24.20
N GLN A 195 34.42 -2.73 24.32
CA GLN A 195 34.88 -1.99 23.14
C GLN A 195 35.71 -2.89 22.21
N SER A 196 36.60 -3.71 22.77
CA SER A 196 37.42 -4.63 21.99
C SER A 196 36.67 -5.84 21.44
N SER A 197 35.51 -6.25 22.00
CA SER A 197 34.74 -7.34 21.38
C SER A 197 34.06 -6.88 20.08
N ILE A 198 33.58 -5.64 20.03
CA ILE A 198 33.05 -5.03 18.80
C ILE A 198 34.18 -4.81 17.78
N ASP A 199 35.32 -4.25 18.20
CA ASP A 199 36.48 -4.06 17.32
C ASP A 199 37.00 -5.38 16.75
N PHE A 200 37.08 -6.44 17.56
CA PHE A 200 37.48 -7.76 17.10
C PHE A 200 36.52 -8.26 16.02
N ALA A 201 35.21 -8.20 16.26
CA ALA A 201 34.21 -8.60 15.27
C ALA A 201 34.34 -7.79 13.98
N ASP A 202 34.57 -6.48 14.09
CA ASP A 202 34.75 -5.60 12.95
C ASP A 202 35.99 -5.93 12.11
N LYS A 203 37.12 -6.19 12.77
CA LYS A 203 38.34 -6.63 12.10
C LYS A 203 38.18 -7.98 11.43
N VAL A 204 37.50 -8.95 12.06
CA VAL A 204 37.23 -10.26 11.44
C VAL A 204 36.34 -10.11 10.21
N ALA A 205 35.25 -9.35 10.30
CA ALA A 205 34.38 -9.09 9.16
C ALA A 205 35.14 -8.36 8.03
N TYR A 206 35.99 -7.39 8.38
CA TYR A 206 36.84 -6.68 7.42
C TYR A 206 37.87 -7.61 6.76
N LYS A 207 38.47 -8.55 7.50
CA LYS A 207 39.41 -9.54 6.94
C LYS A 207 38.75 -10.39 5.85
N ASN A 208 37.47 -10.73 6.01
CA ASN A 208 36.72 -11.42 4.95
C ASN A 208 36.56 -10.55 3.69
N LEU A 209 36.26 -9.26 3.87
CA LEU A 209 36.15 -8.29 2.76
C LEU A 209 37.49 -8.07 2.06
N GLU A 210 38.56 -7.81 2.82
CA GLU A 210 39.93 -7.58 2.33
C GLU A 210 40.44 -8.78 1.52
N ALA A 211 40.15 -10.00 1.98
CA ALA A 211 40.53 -11.23 1.28
C ALA A 211 39.60 -11.58 0.10
N ASN A 212 38.67 -10.69 -0.29
CA ASN A 212 37.71 -10.88 -1.37
C ASN A 212 36.96 -12.23 -1.27
N ARG A 213 36.56 -12.59 -0.04
CA ARG A 213 35.87 -13.84 0.26
C ARG A 213 34.47 -13.86 -0.33
N SER A 214 33.96 -15.06 -0.58
CA SER A 214 32.57 -15.32 -0.91
C SER A 214 31.77 -15.54 0.37
N MET A 215 30.51 -15.14 0.41
CA MET A 215 29.61 -15.53 1.49
C MET A 215 29.41 -17.05 1.57
N TRP A 216 29.71 -17.79 0.51
CA TRP A 216 29.64 -19.25 0.46
C TRP A 216 30.89 -19.94 1.01
N ASP A 217 31.97 -19.20 1.23
CA ASP A 217 33.18 -19.77 1.78
C ASP A 217 32.99 -20.24 3.23
N TRP A 218 33.87 -21.14 3.68
CA TRP A 218 34.02 -21.45 5.10
C TRP A 218 34.55 -20.25 5.88
N HIS A 219 34.60 -20.35 7.21
CA HIS A 219 35.27 -19.36 8.07
C HIS A 219 36.65 -18.99 7.53
N TYR A 220 36.98 -17.70 7.56
CA TYR A 220 38.33 -17.27 7.22
C TYR A 220 39.27 -17.44 8.42
N VAL A 221 39.60 -18.70 8.74
CA VAL A 221 40.38 -19.10 9.92
C VAL A 221 41.68 -18.30 10.06
N LYS A 222 42.43 -18.14 8.97
CA LYS A 222 43.64 -17.30 8.95
C LYS A 222 43.35 -15.87 9.39
N GLY A 223 42.32 -15.22 8.84
CA GLY A 223 41.93 -13.87 9.22
C GLY A 223 41.49 -13.77 10.68
N ILE A 224 40.73 -14.74 11.18
CA ILE A 224 40.33 -14.82 12.59
C ILE A 224 41.55 -14.91 13.51
N ASN A 225 42.51 -15.79 13.18
CA ASN A 225 43.72 -15.95 13.98
C ASN A 225 44.69 -14.76 13.88
N GLU A 226 44.73 -14.05 12.75
CA GLU A 226 45.45 -12.78 12.64
C GLU A 226 44.92 -11.77 13.65
N VAL A 227 43.60 -11.57 13.72
CA VAL A 227 42.97 -10.66 14.69
C VAL A 227 43.18 -11.15 16.13
N ALA A 228 43.05 -12.45 16.40
CA ALA A 228 43.33 -13.01 17.72
C ALA A 228 44.76 -12.71 18.20
N ARG A 229 45.76 -12.77 17.32
CA ARG A 229 47.16 -12.41 17.65
C ARG A 229 47.34 -10.93 17.97
N GLU A 230 46.55 -10.03 17.37
CA GLU A 230 46.59 -8.61 17.71
C GLU A 230 46.27 -8.38 19.19
N TYR A 231 45.38 -9.20 19.74
CA TYR A 231 44.94 -9.20 21.14
C TYR A 231 45.69 -10.18 22.04
N GLY A 232 46.64 -10.94 21.50
CA GLY A 232 47.41 -11.93 22.25
C GLY A 232 46.57 -13.11 22.74
N LEU A 233 45.44 -13.38 22.07
CA LEU A 233 44.52 -14.46 22.39
C LEU A 233 44.95 -15.78 21.71
N ARG A 234 44.36 -16.89 22.16
CA ARG A 234 44.66 -18.23 21.61
C ARG A 234 44.33 -18.29 20.11
N THR A 235 45.13 -19.02 19.36
CA THR A 235 44.89 -19.28 17.92
C THR A 235 44.84 -20.77 17.67
N SER A 236 44.12 -21.20 16.64
CA SER A 236 44.23 -22.57 16.14
C SER A 236 45.61 -22.81 15.50
N SER A 237 45.84 -24.05 15.06
CA SER A 237 47.14 -24.43 14.49
C SER A 237 47.39 -23.73 13.15
N LYS A 238 48.65 -23.69 12.70
CA LYS A 238 48.95 -23.17 11.35
C LYS A 238 48.33 -24.02 10.24
N ASN A 239 48.19 -25.32 10.47
CA ASN A 239 47.50 -26.21 9.54
C ASN A 239 46.01 -25.83 9.42
N ASP A 240 45.33 -25.51 10.53
CA ASP A 240 43.94 -25.04 10.51
C ASP A 240 43.77 -23.74 9.70
N GLU A 241 44.78 -22.86 9.68
CA GLU A 241 44.71 -21.62 8.90
C GLU A 241 44.73 -21.85 7.39
N GLU A 242 45.35 -22.94 6.95
CA GLU A 242 45.53 -23.31 5.55
C GLU A 242 44.47 -24.30 5.08
N GLU A 243 43.86 -25.05 5.99
CA GLU A 243 42.83 -26.03 5.70
C GLU A 243 41.50 -25.36 5.32
N LYS A 244 40.86 -25.89 4.27
CA LYS A 244 39.57 -25.40 3.76
C LYS A 244 38.48 -25.35 4.85
N TYR A 245 38.49 -26.32 5.76
CA TYR A 245 37.52 -26.46 6.86
C TYR A 245 38.22 -26.45 8.24
N GLY A 246 39.31 -25.69 8.37
CA GLY A 246 40.07 -25.63 9.61
C GLY A 246 39.28 -25.08 10.81
N GLY A 247 39.74 -25.42 12.01
CA GLY A 247 39.10 -25.04 13.26
C GLY A 247 39.40 -23.61 13.70
N GLN A 248 38.48 -23.03 14.47
CA GLN A 248 38.59 -21.69 15.06
C GLN A 248 37.83 -21.61 16.41
N TYR A 249 38.08 -20.56 17.21
CA TYR A 249 37.60 -20.47 18.60
C TYR A 249 36.54 -19.38 18.89
N TYR A 250 36.22 -18.50 17.94
CA TYR A 250 35.57 -17.20 18.21
C TYR A 250 34.28 -16.93 17.44
N GLU A 251 34.27 -17.18 16.12
CA GLU A 251 33.21 -16.73 15.21
C GLU A 251 32.09 -17.76 15.05
N ASN A 252 30.84 -17.31 15.21
CA ASN A 252 29.71 -17.90 14.50
C ASN A 252 29.42 -17.01 13.29
N ALA A 253 29.35 -17.60 12.10
CA ALA A 253 29.17 -16.85 10.86
C ALA A 253 27.73 -17.02 10.36
N PHE A 254 27.10 -15.91 9.98
CA PHE A 254 25.81 -15.92 9.29
C PHE A 254 25.95 -15.25 7.92
N LYS A 255 25.30 -15.83 6.92
CA LYS A 255 25.40 -15.43 5.52
C LYS A 255 24.03 -15.25 4.92
N THR A 256 23.86 -14.22 4.12
CA THR A 256 22.56 -13.84 3.57
C THR A 256 22.68 -13.22 2.19
N SER A 257 21.73 -13.55 1.31
CA SER A 257 21.59 -12.91 -0.02
C SER A 257 20.59 -11.75 -0.02
N SER A 258 19.91 -11.53 1.12
CA SER A 258 18.86 -10.53 1.29
C SER A 258 19.40 -9.11 1.52
N ILE A 259 20.70 -8.99 1.79
CA ILE A 259 21.39 -7.72 2.01
C ILE A 259 22.35 -7.43 0.86
N ASP A 260 22.22 -6.22 0.30
CA ASP A 260 23.13 -5.63 -0.68
C ASP A 260 24.00 -4.54 -0.01
N LYS A 261 24.63 -3.67 -0.80
CA LYS A 261 25.52 -2.59 -0.33
C LYS A 261 24.81 -1.51 0.48
N GLU A 262 23.55 -1.19 0.17
CA GLU A 262 22.76 -0.20 0.90
C GLU A 262 21.69 -0.88 1.77
N VAL A 263 21.66 -0.54 3.05
CA VAL A 263 20.81 -1.19 4.05
C VAL A 263 20.16 -0.22 5.01
N THR A 264 18.96 -0.55 5.48
CA THR A 264 18.35 0.11 6.64
C THR A 264 18.79 -0.58 7.94
N VAL A 265 18.65 0.13 9.06
CA VAL A 265 18.86 -0.48 10.39
C VAL A 265 17.85 -1.62 10.62
N GLY A 266 16.62 -1.47 10.11
CA GLY A 266 15.56 -2.47 10.21
C GLY A 266 15.93 -3.78 9.52
N GLN A 267 16.53 -3.69 8.33
CA GLN A 267 17.05 -4.86 7.60
C GLN A 267 18.17 -5.55 8.39
N LEU A 268 19.13 -4.80 8.93
CA LEU A 268 20.22 -5.39 9.73
C LEU A 268 19.70 -6.08 11.00
N LYS A 269 18.74 -5.47 11.72
CA LYS A 269 18.10 -6.09 12.89
C LYS A 269 17.35 -7.37 12.54
N ARG A 270 16.65 -7.41 11.39
CA ARG A 270 15.99 -8.62 10.90
C ARG A 270 16.96 -9.77 10.70
N GLU A 271 18.09 -9.49 10.06
CA GLU A 271 19.08 -10.49 9.68
C GLU A 271 19.86 -10.99 10.90
N ILE A 272 20.13 -10.11 11.87
CA ILE A 272 20.65 -10.50 13.19
C ILE A 272 19.68 -11.42 13.92
N TYR A 273 18.38 -11.09 13.94
CA TYR A 273 17.37 -11.91 14.57
C TYR A 273 17.26 -13.29 13.89
N GLU A 274 17.21 -13.31 12.57
CA GLU A 274 17.19 -14.54 11.77
C GLU A 274 18.43 -15.40 12.02
N ALA A 275 19.62 -14.79 12.12
CA ALA A 275 20.86 -15.49 12.46
C ALA A 275 20.73 -16.26 13.78
N PHE A 276 20.24 -15.62 14.84
CA PHE A 276 20.05 -16.30 16.14
C PHE A 276 19.02 -17.44 16.07
N VAL A 277 17.91 -17.25 15.35
CA VAL A 277 16.90 -18.31 15.17
C VAL A 277 17.50 -19.49 14.40
N ILE A 278 18.29 -19.23 13.36
CA ILE A 278 18.95 -20.29 12.58
C ILE A 278 20.06 -20.98 13.38
N PHE A 279 20.88 -20.24 14.11
CA PHE A 279 21.92 -20.81 14.97
C PHE A 279 21.34 -21.76 16.03
N LEU A 280 20.16 -21.47 16.58
CA LEU A 280 19.47 -22.39 17.49
C LEU A 280 18.79 -23.55 16.75
N TYR A 281 18.08 -23.26 15.66
CA TYR A 281 17.06 -24.17 15.13
C TYR A 281 17.33 -24.62 13.69
N ASN A 282 18.58 -24.73 13.26
CA ASN A 282 18.86 -25.26 11.92
C ASN A 282 18.39 -26.71 11.74
N GLY A 283 18.41 -27.52 12.82
CA GLY A 283 17.97 -28.92 12.87
C GLY A 283 18.99 -29.96 12.41
N ASP A 284 20.18 -29.55 11.95
CA ASP A 284 21.17 -30.43 11.32
C ASP A 284 22.50 -30.50 12.11
N GLU A 285 22.97 -29.36 12.62
CA GLU A 285 24.17 -29.25 13.47
C GLU A 285 23.89 -28.33 14.66
N PHE A 286 24.48 -28.60 15.83
CA PHE A 286 24.15 -27.88 17.07
C PHE A 286 25.34 -27.12 17.67
N LEU A 287 26.45 -26.95 16.95
CA LEU A 287 27.64 -26.25 17.43
C LEU A 287 27.39 -24.75 17.56
N HIS A 288 26.66 -24.15 16.62
CA HIS A 288 26.22 -22.76 16.76
C HIS A 288 25.29 -22.59 17.98
N ALA A 289 24.29 -23.47 18.12
CA ALA A 289 23.38 -23.47 19.25
C ALA A 289 24.13 -23.60 20.60
N GLN A 290 25.09 -24.52 20.69
CA GLN A 290 25.98 -24.69 21.84
C GLN A 290 26.69 -23.39 22.19
N SER A 291 27.32 -22.78 21.18
CA SER A 291 28.15 -21.58 21.31
C SER A 291 27.34 -20.39 21.83
N ILE A 292 26.21 -20.07 21.18
CA ILE A 292 25.39 -18.91 21.57
C ILE A 292 24.65 -19.13 22.89
N ALA A 293 24.20 -20.37 23.17
CA ALA A 293 23.56 -20.71 24.43
C ALA A 293 24.54 -20.64 25.62
N GLY A 294 25.86 -20.71 25.38
CA GLY A 294 26.88 -20.74 26.42
C GLY A 294 27.04 -22.12 27.06
N VAL A 295 26.60 -23.18 26.38
CA VAL A 295 26.74 -24.56 26.84
C VAL A 295 28.19 -24.99 26.61
N ASN A 296 28.88 -25.44 27.65
CA ASN A 296 30.28 -25.80 27.54
C ASN A 296 30.61 -27.05 28.33
N TYR A 297 30.21 -28.23 27.83
CA TYR A 297 30.80 -29.48 28.27
C TYR A 297 30.68 -29.71 29.79
N GLY A 298 29.49 -29.41 30.33
CA GLY A 298 29.20 -29.48 31.77
C GLY A 298 29.62 -28.26 32.60
N THR A 299 30.15 -27.22 31.97
CA THR A 299 30.43 -25.90 32.55
C THR A 299 29.67 -24.80 31.79
N SER A 300 29.84 -23.55 32.21
CA SER A 300 29.27 -22.38 31.55
C SER A 300 30.35 -21.40 31.16
N ARG A 301 30.13 -20.64 30.08
CA ARG A 301 31.08 -19.62 29.61
C ARG A 301 30.70 -18.23 30.10
N ASP A 302 31.69 -17.50 30.59
CA ASP A 302 31.59 -16.06 30.87
C ASP A 302 32.39 -15.31 29.78
N GLU A 303 31.69 -14.55 28.94
CA GLU A 303 32.22 -14.09 27.66
C GLU A 303 31.94 -12.60 27.41
N TYR A 304 32.83 -11.99 26.65
CA TYR A 304 32.54 -10.78 25.90
C TYR A 304 31.98 -11.14 24.52
N PHE A 305 30.92 -10.46 24.11
CA PHE A 305 30.23 -10.66 22.84
C PHE A 305 30.38 -9.43 21.94
N GLY A 306 30.44 -9.63 20.63
CA GLY A 306 30.41 -8.56 19.64
C GLY A 306 29.99 -9.07 18.27
N ILE A 307 29.38 -8.20 17.46
CA ILE A 307 29.02 -8.49 16.08
C ILE A 307 29.57 -7.42 15.15
N SER A 308 29.95 -7.83 13.94
CA SER A 308 30.11 -6.94 12.79
C SER A 308 29.67 -7.62 11.51
N MET A 309 29.48 -6.85 10.45
CA MET A 309 28.94 -7.34 9.18
C MET A 309 29.51 -6.56 7.99
N ARG A 310 29.64 -7.24 6.85
CA ARG A 310 30.14 -6.68 5.58
C ARG A 310 29.34 -7.20 4.40
N SER A 311 29.18 -6.36 3.38
CA SER A 311 28.78 -6.79 2.04
C SER A 311 30.02 -7.33 1.32
N LEU A 312 30.03 -8.64 1.09
CA LEU A 312 31.05 -9.32 0.27
C LEU A 312 30.63 -9.30 -1.21
N LYS A 313 31.44 -9.92 -2.07
CA LYS A 313 31.23 -9.90 -3.53
C LYS A 313 29.91 -10.52 -4.01
N ASP A 314 29.31 -11.39 -3.21
CA ASP A 314 28.11 -12.15 -3.57
C ASP A 314 27.04 -12.19 -2.48
N GLY A 315 27.18 -11.45 -1.37
CA GLY A 315 26.14 -11.28 -0.35
C GLY A 315 26.67 -10.76 0.98
N GLY A 316 25.80 -10.71 2.00
CA GLY A 316 26.14 -10.26 3.34
C GLY A 316 26.81 -11.35 4.18
N TRP A 317 27.87 -10.97 4.90
CA TRP A 317 28.55 -11.80 5.90
C TRP A 317 28.49 -11.13 7.27
N PHE A 318 28.02 -11.86 8.28
CA PHE A 318 27.90 -11.43 9.66
C PHE A 318 28.81 -12.28 10.54
N SER A 319 29.69 -11.62 11.27
CA SER A 319 30.63 -12.22 12.22
C SER A 319 30.13 -12.01 13.64
N PHE A 320 29.67 -13.07 14.29
CA PHE A 320 29.28 -13.09 15.71
C PHE A 320 30.43 -13.63 16.54
N ILE A 321 31.07 -12.79 17.33
CA ILE A 321 32.27 -13.11 18.09
C ILE A 321 31.94 -13.27 19.58
N SER A 322 32.35 -14.40 20.14
CA SER A 322 32.39 -14.64 21.59
C SER A 322 33.82 -14.87 22.04
N ILE A 323 34.24 -14.19 23.12
CA ILE A 323 35.59 -14.30 23.69
C ILE A 323 35.47 -14.60 25.18
N ASP A 324 35.98 -15.75 25.61
CA ASP A 324 35.98 -16.16 27.01
C ASP A 324 36.84 -15.20 27.84
N LYS A 325 36.31 -14.72 28.97
CA LYS A 325 37.05 -13.80 29.84
C LYS A 325 38.32 -14.43 30.40
N ASN A 326 38.38 -15.75 30.55
CA ASN A 326 39.60 -16.45 30.94
C ASN A 326 40.67 -16.40 29.84
N ASP A 327 40.28 -16.39 28.56
CA ASP A 327 41.24 -16.19 27.46
C ASP A 327 41.82 -14.78 27.50
N ILE A 328 41.03 -13.77 27.90
CA ILE A 328 41.54 -12.41 28.16
C ILE A 328 42.55 -12.40 29.30
N VAL A 329 42.28 -13.11 30.41
CA VAL A 329 43.23 -13.20 31.54
C VAL A 329 44.55 -13.84 31.10
N LYS A 330 44.47 -14.92 30.33
CA LYS A 330 45.62 -15.69 29.80
C LYS A 330 46.32 -15.02 28.61
N SER A 331 45.73 -13.96 28.04
CA SER A 331 46.27 -13.29 26.87
C SER A 331 47.70 -12.78 27.09
N THR A 332 48.51 -12.91 26.04
CA THR A 332 49.91 -12.46 26.02
C THR A 332 50.06 -10.95 25.86
N LYS A 333 48.98 -10.24 25.49
CA LYS A 333 48.92 -8.79 25.34
C LYS A 333 47.82 -8.21 26.22
N LYS A 334 48.05 -7.04 26.83
CA LYS A 334 47.10 -6.39 27.74
C LYS A 334 46.36 -5.20 27.08
N ASN A 335 46.02 -5.35 25.80
CA ASN A 335 45.38 -4.31 24.98
C ASN A 335 43.88 -4.55 24.73
N PHE A 336 43.27 -5.57 25.33
CA PHE A 336 41.83 -5.81 25.22
C PHE A 336 41.07 -4.84 26.13
N ASN A 337 40.36 -3.87 25.53
CA ASN A 337 39.57 -2.88 26.25
C ASN A 337 38.20 -3.46 26.66
N THR A 338 38.07 -3.78 27.95
CA THR A 338 36.88 -4.34 28.57
C THR A 338 35.81 -3.31 28.93
N GLN A 339 36.05 -2.02 28.70
CA GLN A 339 35.04 -0.99 28.92
C GLN A 339 33.84 -1.23 28.01
N ARG A 340 32.64 -1.10 28.58
CA ARG A 340 31.41 -1.16 27.81
C ARG A 340 31.33 0.06 26.87
N PRO A 341 30.96 -0.11 25.58
CA PRO A 341 30.66 1.02 24.72
C PRO A 341 29.48 1.83 25.28
N VAL A 342 29.39 3.12 24.94
CA VAL A 342 28.25 3.96 25.32
C VAL A 342 27.06 3.60 24.44
N ASP A 343 25.93 3.26 25.06
CA ASP A 343 24.67 3.05 24.34
C ASP A 343 24.02 4.39 23.99
N THR A 344 24.02 4.75 22.71
CA THR A 344 23.42 5.99 22.20
C THR A 344 22.00 5.79 21.65
N THR A 345 21.46 4.57 21.68
CA THR A 345 20.19 4.21 21.02
C THR A 345 19.05 5.13 21.47
N LEU A 346 18.84 5.27 22.77
CA LEU A 346 17.76 6.10 23.32
C LEU A 346 17.95 7.59 22.98
N THR A 347 19.19 8.10 23.08
CA THR A 347 19.49 9.51 22.78
C THR A 347 19.28 9.84 21.30
N ASN A 348 19.70 8.93 20.41
CA ASN A 348 19.49 9.05 18.96
C ASN A 348 17.99 9.01 18.63
N ARG A 349 17.25 8.08 19.25
CA ARG A 349 15.80 7.94 19.09
C ARG A 349 15.05 9.18 19.55
N SER A 350 15.40 9.74 20.72
CA SER A 350 14.82 11.00 21.21
C SER A 350 15.13 12.18 20.29
N SER A 351 16.35 12.27 19.76
CA SER A 351 16.74 13.33 18.83
C SER A 351 15.98 13.22 17.50
N LEU A 352 15.78 12.00 16.99
CA LEU A 352 15.01 11.73 15.79
C LEU A 352 13.51 12.03 16.00
N LEU A 353 12.96 11.70 17.16
CA LEU A 353 11.58 12.01 17.53
C LEU A 353 11.30 13.51 17.42
N VAL A 354 12.14 14.35 18.02
CA VAL A 354 11.98 15.81 17.96
C VAL A 354 11.97 16.33 16.52
N LYS A 355 12.86 15.81 15.66
CA LYS A 355 12.91 16.15 14.23
C LYS A 355 11.62 15.75 13.51
N LYS A 356 11.14 14.52 13.74
CA LYS A 356 9.95 13.97 13.07
C LYS A 356 8.64 14.59 13.56
N GLU A 357 8.55 14.96 14.84
CA GLU A 357 7.42 15.73 15.35
C GLU A 357 7.34 17.12 14.73
N LYS A 358 8.48 17.79 14.54
CA LYS A 358 8.53 19.06 13.82
C LYS A 358 8.08 18.89 12.37
N GLU A 359 8.61 17.90 11.66
CA GLU A 359 8.25 17.60 10.26
C GLU A 359 6.73 17.33 10.13
N LEU A 360 6.18 16.53 11.04
CA LEU A 360 4.74 16.23 11.10
C LEU A 360 3.91 17.48 11.31
N ARG A 361 4.28 18.35 12.25
CA ARG A 361 3.59 19.62 12.50
C ARG A 361 3.63 20.54 11.28
N ASP A 362 4.80 20.66 10.64
CA ASP A 362 4.98 21.51 9.47
C ASP A 362 4.11 21.01 8.30
N LYS A 363 4.04 19.68 8.08
CA LYS A 363 3.16 19.08 7.05
C LYS A 363 1.67 19.22 7.37
N LYS A 364 1.25 19.12 8.63
CA LYS A 364 -0.14 19.41 9.02
C LYS A 364 -0.54 20.87 8.76
N ASN A 365 0.38 21.81 9.00
CA ASN A 365 0.17 23.22 8.69
C ASN A 365 0.08 23.46 7.17
N GLU A 366 0.93 22.80 6.38
CA GLU A 366 0.90 22.83 4.92
C GLU A 366 -0.44 22.29 4.37
N LEU A 367 -0.91 21.15 4.89
CA LEU A 367 -2.20 20.57 4.54
C LEU A 367 -3.36 21.54 4.83
N SER A 368 -3.37 22.17 6.00
CA SER A 368 -4.42 23.13 6.38
C SER A 368 -4.51 24.32 5.42
N LYS A 369 -3.35 24.85 4.97
CA LYS A 369 -3.27 25.92 3.97
C LYS A 369 -3.82 25.45 2.62
N LEU A 370 -3.38 24.28 2.14
CA LEU A 370 -3.86 23.70 0.87
C LEU A 370 -5.37 23.45 0.91
N GLN A 371 -5.90 22.89 1.99
CA GLN A 371 -7.34 22.63 2.15
C GLN A 371 -8.16 23.92 2.14
N THR A 372 -7.63 25.02 2.68
CA THR A 372 -8.29 26.34 2.63
C THR A 372 -8.34 26.86 1.21
N ALA A 373 -7.23 26.78 0.47
CA ALA A 373 -7.17 27.18 -0.94
C ALA A 373 -8.08 26.30 -1.83
N PHE A 374 -8.13 24.99 -1.56
CA PHE A 374 -8.99 24.05 -2.27
C PHE A 374 -10.48 24.38 -2.08
N LYS A 375 -10.92 24.71 -0.86
CA LYS A 375 -12.31 25.14 -0.61
C LYS A 375 -12.70 26.38 -1.41
N GLU A 376 -11.79 27.35 -1.54
CA GLU A 376 -12.06 28.54 -2.37
C GLU A 376 -12.13 28.16 -3.86
N TYR A 377 -11.22 27.30 -4.33
CA TYR A 377 -11.27 26.76 -5.69
C TYR A 377 -12.57 26.01 -6.00
N GLU A 378 -13.06 25.16 -5.07
CA GLU A 378 -14.33 24.45 -5.21
C GLU A 378 -15.52 25.41 -5.27
N LYS A 379 -15.51 26.45 -4.43
CA LYS A 379 -16.55 27.49 -4.43
C LYS A 379 -16.62 28.21 -5.78
N LEU A 380 -15.47 28.66 -6.31
CA LEU A 380 -15.39 29.29 -7.64
C LEU A 380 -15.82 28.32 -8.75
N THR A 381 -15.44 27.05 -8.64
CA THR A 381 -15.83 26.01 -9.61
C THR A 381 -17.34 25.81 -9.63
N LYS A 382 -17.98 25.79 -8.46
CA LYS A 382 -19.44 25.72 -8.35
C LYS A 382 -20.10 26.94 -8.99
N GLU A 383 -19.62 28.15 -8.70
CA GLU A 383 -20.17 29.38 -9.30
C GLU A 383 -20.06 29.38 -10.83
N VAL A 384 -18.93 28.95 -11.39
CA VAL A 384 -18.75 28.79 -12.85
C VAL A 384 -19.74 27.77 -13.43
N ASN A 385 -19.92 26.62 -12.76
CA ASN A 385 -20.85 25.60 -13.23
C ASN A 385 -22.30 26.07 -13.18
N ASP A 386 -22.71 26.76 -12.10
CA ASP A 386 -24.06 27.33 -11.96
C ASP A 386 -24.34 28.38 -13.04
N LEU A 387 -23.35 29.23 -13.38
CA LEU A 387 -23.46 30.20 -14.47
C LEU A 387 -23.60 29.55 -15.85
N LYS A 388 -22.83 28.48 -16.13
CA LYS A 388 -22.93 27.71 -17.39
C LYS A 388 -24.27 27.00 -17.53
N LEU A 389 -24.78 26.42 -16.45
CA LEU A 389 -26.12 25.81 -16.42
C LEU A 389 -27.23 26.83 -16.72
N LEU A 390 -27.11 28.04 -16.17
CA LEU A 390 -28.06 29.11 -16.43
C LEU A 390 -28.01 29.58 -17.89
N GLU A 391 -26.82 29.64 -18.48
CA GLU A 391 -26.61 29.96 -19.90
C GLU A 391 -27.30 28.94 -20.82
N GLU A 392 -27.08 27.64 -20.59
CA GLU A 392 -27.71 26.57 -21.37
C GLU A 392 -29.24 26.63 -21.29
N LYS A 393 -29.78 26.91 -20.09
CA LYS A 393 -31.21 27.06 -19.89
C LYS A 393 -31.78 28.24 -20.68
N GLU A 394 -31.13 29.40 -20.62
CA GLU A 394 -31.57 30.60 -21.36
C GLU A 394 -31.45 30.42 -22.88
N LYS A 395 -30.39 29.75 -23.38
CA LYS A 395 -30.23 29.39 -24.80
C LYS A 395 -31.37 28.51 -25.28
N LYS A 396 -31.73 27.48 -24.51
CA LYS A 396 -32.84 26.59 -24.81
C LYS A 396 -34.19 27.31 -24.83
N GLU A 397 -34.43 28.19 -23.85
CA GLU A 397 -35.63 29.03 -23.83
C GLU A 397 -35.69 30.01 -25.03
N ALA A 398 -34.55 30.52 -25.49
CA ALA A 398 -34.48 31.39 -26.68
C ALA A 398 -34.70 30.61 -27.99
N GLU A 399 -34.21 29.37 -28.10
CA GLU A 399 -34.47 28.46 -29.22
C GLU A 399 -35.95 28.05 -29.29
N ASP A 400 -36.57 27.72 -28.16
CA ASP A 400 -38.00 27.43 -28.06
C ASP A 400 -38.83 28.63 -28.53
N ARG A 401 -38.44 29.85 -28.13
CA ARG A 401 -39.07 31.09 -28.60
C ARG A 401 -38.85 31.33 -30.10
N ARG A 402 -37.65 31.10 -30.65
CA ARG A 402 -37.37 31.21 -32.10
C ARG A 402 -38.20 30.21 -32.92
N SER A 403 -38.31 28.98 -32.44
CA SER A 403 -39.13 27.92 -33.04
C SER A 403 -40.62 28.28 -33.06
N SER A 404 -41.10 28.97 -32.02
CA SER A 404 -42.47 29.51 -31.98
C SER A 404 -42.71 30.69 -32.93
N SER A 405 -41.68 31.49 -33.23
CA SER A 405 -41.76 32.64 -34.14
C SER A 405 -41.60 32.26 -35.63
N GLN A 406 -40.86 31.20 -35.96
CA GLN A 406 -40.70 30.72 -37.34
C GLN A 406 -41.95 30.02 -37.90
N ASN A 407 -42.87 29.57 -37.04
CA ASN A 407 -44.15 28.98 -37.46
C ASN A 407 -45.25 30.01 -37.80
N GLN A 408 -44.95 31.32 -37.82
CA GLN A 408 -45.93 32.35 -38.20
C GLN A 408 -45.94 32.76 -39.68
N ASN A 409 -45.06 32.21 -40.54
CA ASN A 409 -45.06 32.51 -41.98
C ASN A 409 -45.31 31.27 -42.85
N LYS A 410 -46.58 30.83 -42.91
CA LYS A 410 -47.20 30.15 -44.07
C LYS A 410 -48.72 30.01 -43.86
N SER A 411 -49.52 30.79 -44.59
CA SER A 411 -50.95 30.51 -44.84
C SER A 411 -51.06 29.24 -45.70
N GLN A 412 -52.00 28.31 -45.58
CA GLN A 412 -53.47 28.40 -45.45
C GLN A 412 -54.05 27.03 -45.02
N SER A 413 -55.17 27.07 -44.28
CA SER A 413 -56.26 26.08 -44.21
C SER A 413 -56.49 25.26 -42.92
N LYS A 414 -57.78 25.26 -42.55
CA LYS A 414 -58.57 24.59 -41.50
C LYS A 414 -58.64 25.28 -40.12
N PRO A 415 -59.87 25.45 -39.58
CA PRO A 415 -60.07 26.19 -38.35
C PRO A 415 -59.47 25.43 -37.17
N VAL A 416 -58.57 26.09 -36.45
CA VAL A 416 -57.99 25.59 -35.21
C VAL A 416 -58.98 25.87 -34.08
N LYS A 417 -59.49 24.82 -33.43
CA LYS A 417 -60.20 24.92 -32.15
C LYS A 417 -59.17 25.30 -31.08
N ASN A 418 -59.31 26.51 -30.56
CA ASN A 418 -58.58 27.00 -29.40
C ASN A 418 -59.60 27.56 -28.39
N GLY A 419 -59.41 27.28 -27.10
CA GLY A 419 -60.28 27.73 -26.03
C GLY A 419 -61.40 26.76 -25.64
N TRP A 420 -62.30 27.22 -24.77
CA TRP A 420 -63.42 26.45 -24.24
C TRP A 420 -64.47 26.16 -25.33
N LYS A 421 -64.83 24.88 -25.49
CA LYS A 421 -65.88 24.42 -26.42
C LYS A 421 -66.78 23.41 -25.72
N LYS A 422 -68.09 23.61 -25.86
CA LYS A 422 -69.10 22.67 -25.35
C LYS A 422 -69.46 21.68 -26.46
N GLU A 423 -69.22 20.40 -26.22
CA GLU A 423 -69.53 19.31 -27.16
C GLU A 423 -70.24 18.20 -26.38
N ASN A 424 -71.39 17.71 -26.85
CA ASN A 424 -72.21 16.68 -26.21
C ASN A 424 -72.43 16.95 -24.70
N ASP A 425 -72.93 18.16 -24.42
CA ASP A 425 -73.25 18.69 -23.09
C ASP A 425 -72.08 18.76 -22.07
N SER A 426 -70.84 18.55 -22.53
CA SER A 426 -69.63 18.67 -21.71
C SER A 426 -68.69 19.75 -22.25
N TRP A 427 -68.01 20.47 -21.35
CA TRP A 427 -67.04 21.50 -21.72
C TRP A 427 -65.63 20.89 -21.87
N TYR A 428 -64.91 21.30 -22.91
CA TYR A 428 -63.51 20.93 -23.17
C TYR A 428 -62.71 22.20 -23.42
N TYR A 429 -61.41 22.17 -23.16
CA TYR A 429 -60.50 23.23 -23.59
C TYR A 429 -59.55 22.68 -24.64
N TYR A 430 -59.50 23.34 -25.80
CA TYR A 430 -58.58 22.99 -26.86
C TYR A 430 -57.39 23.93 -26.85
N LYS A 431 -56.19 23.36 -26.98
CA LYS A 431 -54.97 24.08 -27.32
C LYS A 431 -54.42 23.48 -28.62
N ASP A 432 -54.38 24.28 -29.68
CA ASP A 432 -53.85 23.88 -31.00
C ASP A 432 -54.52 22.60 -31.56
N ASN A 433 -55.86 22.58 -31.59
CA ASN A 433 -56.69 21.43 -31.99
C ASN A 433 -56.60 20.18 -31.09
N GLN A 434 -55.79 20.20 -30.03
CA GLN A 434 -55.71 19.11 -29.06
C GLN A 434 -56.51 19.43 -27.80
N ARG A 435 -57.29 18.47 -27.31
CA ARG A 435 -57.99 18.60 -26.02
C ARG A 435 -56.97 18.50 -24.90
N LEU A 436 -56.92 19.52 -24.05
CA LEU A 436 -56.17 19.43 -22.80
C LEU A 436 -56.84 18.40 -21.87
N LYS A 437 -56.02 17.63 -21.18
CA LYS A 437 -56.42 16.50 -20.32
C LYS A 437 -55.53 16.48 -19.08
N ASN A 438 -56.08 16.06 -17.95
CA ASN A 438 -55.38 15.97 -16.67
C ASN A 438 -54.64 17.26 -16.29
N THR A 439 -55.26 18.42 -16.54
CA THR A 439 -54.63 19.71 -16.27
C THR A 439 -55.66 20.77 -15.90
N TRP A 440 -55.19 21.81 -15.21
CA TRP A 440 -55.97 23.00 -14.91
C TRP A 440 -55.92 23.97 -16.08
N GLN A 441 -57.07 24.55 -16.39
CA GLN A 441 -57.16 25.71 -17.26
C GLN A 441 -57.94 26.80 -16.53
N GLY A 442 -57.21 27.75 -15.94
CA GLY A 442 -57.77 28.67 -14.94
C GLY A 442 -58.23 27.91 -13.69
N ASP A 443 -59.41 28.25 -13.19
CA ASP A 443 -60.01 27.63 -11.99
C ASP A 443 -60.76 26.31 -12.29
N TYR A 444 -60.59 25.74 -13.49
CA TYR A 444 -61.35 24.58 -13.96
C TYR A 444 -60.43 23.42 -14.33
N TRP A 445 -60.77 22.21 -13.88
CA TRP A 445 -59.98 21.02 -14.14
C TRP A 445 -60.53 20.22 -15.32
N LEU A 446 -59.65 19.83 -16.24
CA LEU A 446 -59.96 18.88 -17.30
C LEU A 446 -59.52 17.48 -16.93
N GLY A 447 -60.48 16.57 -16.88
CA GLY A 447 -60.26 15.16 -16.57
C GLY A 447 -59.44 14.43 -17.65
N ALA A 448 -59.20 13.14 -17.42
CA ALA A 448 -58.40 12.30 -18.32
C ALA A 448 -59.03 12.13 -19.72
N ASP A 449 -60.35 12.30 -19.85
CA ASP A 449 -61.07 12.32 -21.12
C ASP A 449 -61.13 13.71 -21.77
N GLY A 450 -60.66 14.74 -21.05
CA GLY A 450 -60.60 16.14 -21.46
C GLY A 450 -61.84 16.95 -21.09
N LYS A 451 -62.83 16.34 -20.44
CA LYS A 451 -64.04 17.04 -19.99
C LYS A 451 -63.75 17.86 -18.74
N MET A 452 -64.40 19.01 -18.65
CA MET A 452 -64.43 19.83 -17.44
C MET A 452 -65.20 19.09 -16.36
N VAL A 453 -64.53 18.83 -15.24
CA VAL A 453 -65.10 18.10 -14.11
C VAL A 453 -65.93 19.06 -13.24
N LYS A 454 -67.04 18.59 -12.67
CA LYS A 454 -67.91 19.33 -11.74
C LYS A 454 -68.22 18.48 -10.51
N SER A 455 -68.51 19.12 -9.38
CA SER A 455 -68.93 18.51 -8.11
C SER A 455 -67.99 17.46 -7.53
N ALA A 456 -66.69 17.52 -7.83
CA ALA A 456 -65.77 16.43 -7.54
C ALA A 456 -64.41 16.91 -7.04
N TRP A 457 -63.71 16.01 -6.35
CA TRP A 457 -62.30 16.18 -6.04
C TRP A 457 -61.45 15.80 -7.26
N VAL A 458 -60.55 16.70 -7.65
CA VAL A 458 -59.76 16.65 -8.89
C VAL A 458 -58.27 16.81 -8.58
N ASP A 459 -57.41 16.64 -9.61
CA ASP A 459 -55.95 16.74 -9.47
C ASP A 459 -55.41 15.86 -8.33
N ASN A 460 -55.69 14.57 -8.45
CA ASN A 460 -55.42 13.52 -7.46
C ASN A 460 -56.01 13.78 -6.08
N GLY A 461 -57.23 14.34 -6.04
CA GLY A 461 -58.01 14.48 -4.81
C GLY A 461 -57.59 15.65 -3.92
N ARG A 462 -56.73 16.55 -4.42
CA ARG A 462 -56.16 17.67 -3.67
C ARG A 462 -57.05 18.91 -3.65
N TYR A 463 -57.90 19.07 -4.67
CA TYR A 463 -58.73 20.25 -4.84
C TYR A 463 -60.16 19.83 -5.19
N TYR A 464 -61.15 20.49 -4.60
CA TYR A 464 -62.56 20.25 -4.93
C TYR A 464 -63.07 21.31 -5.90
N VAL A 465 -63.75 20.89 -6.96
CA VAL A 465 -64.52 21.78 -7.85
C VAL A 465 -66.02 21.66 -7.55
N ASP A 466 -66.72 22.78 -7.53
CA ASP A 466 -68.17 22.83 -7.26
C ASP A 466 -69.04 22.36 -8.45
N ASP A 467 -70.36 22.46 -8.33
CA ASP A 467 -71.34 22.00 -9.34
C ASP A 467 -71.26 22.77 -10.67
N ASN A 468 -70.53 23.90 -10.69
CA ASN A 468 -70.22 24.68 -11.88
C ASN A 468 -68.81 24.38 -12.42
N GLY A 469 -68.04 23.52 -11.75
CA GLY A 469 -66.68 23.10 -12.12
C GLY A 469 -65.58 24.03 -11.67
N LYS A 470 -65.89 25.04 -10.84
CA LYS A 470 -64.90 26.01 -10.38
C LYS A 470 -64.23 25.53 -9.09
N TYR A 471 -62.92 25.74 -9.00
CA TYR A 471 -62.14 25.40 -7.82
C TYR A 471 -62.65 26.13 -6.55
N VAL A 472 -62.86 25.36 -5.48
CA VAL A 472 -63.28 25.85 -4.16
C VAL A 472 -62.09 25.85 -3.21
N VAL A 473 -61.66 27.06 -2.82
CA VAL A 473 -60.54 27.27 -1.88
C VAL A 473 -60.93 26.82 -0.47
N GLY A 474 -60.06 26.06 0.20
CA GLY A 474 -60.15 25.78 1.64
C GLY A 474 -61.07 24.62 2.06
N LYS A 475 -61.71 23.92 1.13
CA LYS A 475 -62.50 22.70 1.43
C LYS A 475 -61.55 21.56 1.81
N LYS A 476 -61.88 20.75 2.84
CA LYS A 476 -61.12 19.57 3.30
C LYS A 476 -62.03 18.33 3.34
N PRO A 477 -61.58 17.13 2.89
CA PRO A 477 -62.44 15.95 2.83
C PRO A 477 -62.61 15.28 4.20
N SER A 478 -63.84 14.93 4.58
CA SER A 478 -64.14 14.18 5.82
C SER A 478 -64.10 12.66 5.60
N THR A 479 -63.62 11.93 6.60
CA THR A 479 -63.42 10.48 6.58
C THR A 479 -64.64 9.72 7.09
N GLN A 480 -65.25 8.85 6.26
CA GLN A 480 -65.76 7.54 6.70
C GLN A 480 -66.10 6.61 5.51
N ASN A 481 -65.46 5.43 5.57
CA ASN A 481 -65.85 4.07 5.16
C ASN A 481 -66.52 3.72 3.80
N GLN A 482 -65.79 2.81 3.12
CA GLN A 482 -66.18 1.63 2.31
C GLN A 482 -66.08 1.67 0.77
N THR A 483 -65.27 0.68 0.30
CA THR A 483 -65.31 -0.14 -0.93
C THR A 483 -64.91 0.44 -2.32
N LYS A 484 -63.78 -0.09 -2.86
CA LYS A 484 -63.25 -0.25 -4.28
C LYS A 484 -63.64 0.81 -5.36
N PRO A 485 -62.79 1.28 -6.32
CA PRO A 485 -61.50 0.75 -6.81
C PRO A 485 -60.34 1.78 -7.06
N SER A 486 -59.10 1.24 -7.06
CA SER A 486 -57.86 1.68 -7.75
C SER A 486 -57.39 3.15 -7.68
N GLN A 487 -56.72 3.53 -6.58
CA GLN A 487 -55.81 4.68 -6.51
C GLN A 487 -54.45 4.34 -7.16
N SER A 488 -54.03 5.11 -8.17
CA SER A 488 -52.65 5.05 -8.69
C SER A 488 -51.68 5.68 -7.68
N LYS A 489 -50.76 4.86 -7.16
CA LYS A 489 -49.70 5.24 -6.21
C LYS A 489 -48.77 6.33 -6.81
N PRO A 490 -48.15 7.19 -5.97
CA PRO A 490 -47.08 8.07 -6.42
C PRO A 490 -45.89 7.25 -6.92
N VAL A 491 -45.46 7.55 -8.14
CA VAL A 491 -44.45 6.79 -8.86
C VAL A 491 -43.04 7.16 -8.38
N LYS A 492 -42.30 6.21 -7.82
CA LYS A 492 -40.91 6.37 -7.39
C LYS A 492 -39.99 6.54 -8.61
N ASN A 493 -39.10 7.52 -8.56
CA ASN A 493 -38.05 7.72 -9.56
C ASN A 493 -36.76 8.20 -8.87
N GLY A 494 -35.59 7.77 -9.35
CA GLY A 494 -34.28 8.08 -8.79
C GLY A 494 -33.84 7.19 -7.61
N TRP A 495 -32.78 7.61 -6.92
CA TRP A 495 -32.20 6.89 -5.78
C TRP A 495 -33.11 6.97 -4.54
N GLN A 496 -33.38 5.82 -3.92
CA GLN A 496 -34.21 5.67 -2.73
C GLN A 496 -33.50 4.73 -1.74
N LYS A 497 -33.44 5.11 -0.46
CA LYS A 497 -32.88 4.27 0.59
C LYS A 497 -34.01 3.54 1.31
N GLU A 498 -34.00 2.22 1.29
CA GLU A 498 -35.03 1.38 1.89
C GLU A 498 -34.36 0.29 2.74
N SER A 499 -34.78 0.14 4.00
CA SER A 499 -34.25 -0.88 4.93
C SER A 499 -32.72 -0.93 5.00
N GLY A 500 -32.06 0.23 4.92
CA GLY A 500 -30.60 0.35 5.02
C GLY A 500 -29.84 0.21 3.69
N SER A 501 -30.48 -0.22 2.60
CA SER A 501 -29.84 -0.36 1.28
C SER A 501 -30.34 0.69 0.28
N TRP A 502 -29.48 1.08 -0.66
CA TRP A 502 -29.86 1.96 -1.76
C TRP A 502 -30.46 1.18 -2.93
N TYR A 503 -31.51 1.74 -3.52
CA TYR A 503 -32.19 1.26 -4.72
C TYR A 503 -32.30 2.41 -5.72
N TYR A 504 -32.37 2.10 -7.01
CA TYR A 504 -32.70 3.08 -8.03
C TYR A 504 -34.04 2.71 -8.69
N TYR A 505 -34.95 3.67 -8.79
CA TYR A 505 -36.24 3.50 -9.42
C TYR A 505 -36.32 4.27 -10.74
N ASP A 506 -36.96 3.68 -11.74
CA ASP A 506 -37.39 4.36 -12.96
C ASP A 506 -38.86 4.01 -13.20
N ASN A 507 -39.74 5.02 -13.08
CA ASN A 507 -41.19 4.84 -13.16
C ASN A 507 -41.74 3.69 -12.29
N ASP A 508 -41.47 3.72 -10.98
CA ASP A 508 -41.83 2.70 -9.97
C ASP A 508 -41.18 1.33 -10.15
N GLN A 509 -40.41 1.12 -11.22
CA GLN A 509 -39.67 -0.12 -11.43
C GLN A 509 -38.30 -0.02 -10.80
N ARG A 510 -37.95 -1.02 -9.97
CA ARG A 510 -36.58 -1.16 -9.46
C ARG A 510 -35.66 -1.52 -10.61
N VAL A 511 -34.66 -0.68 -10.83
CA VAL A 511 -33.54 -0.97 -11.73
C VAL A 511 -32.69 -2.07 -11.11
N LYS A 512 -32.33 -3.06 -11.93
CA LYS A 512 -31.68 -4.32 -11.52
C LYS A 512 -30.72 -4.79 -12.61
N ASN A 513 -29.68 -5.52 -12.20
CA ASN A 513 -28.67 -6.12 -13.06
C ASN A 513 -28.03 -5.13 -14.05
N THR A 514 -27.85 -3.87 -13.65
CA THR A 514 -27.32 -2.85 -14.55
C THR A 514 -26.67 -1.71 -13.79
N TRP A 515 -25.87 -0.94 -14.53
CA TRP A 515 -25.17 0.23 -14.04
C TRP A 515 -26.08 1.46 -14.02
N LYS A 516 -25.94 2.27 -12.97
CA LYS A 516 -26.45 3.63 -12.93
C LYS A 516 -25.32 4.57 -12.51
N GLY A 517 -24.69 5.21 -13.49
CA GLY A 517 -23.46 5.98 -13.25
C GLY A 517 -22.34 5.05 -12.78
N SER A 518 -21.70 5.36 -11.64
CA SER A 518 -20.61 4.57 -11.09
C SER A 518 -21.04 3.43 -10.14
N TYR A 519 -22.33 3.14 -10.10
CA TYR A 519 -22.94 2.19 -9.16
C TYR A 519 -23.57 1.03 -9.92
N TYR A 520 -23.53 -0.17 -9.33
CA TYR A 520 -24.19 -1.35 -9.88
C TYR A 520 -25.41 -1.75 -9.03
N LEU A 521 -26.54 -1.97 -9.68
CA LEU A 521 -27.76 -2.48 -9.04
C LEU A 521 -27.82 -4.00 -9.25
N LYS A 522 -27.81 -4.76 -8.17
CA LYS A 522 -27.83 -6.23 -8.17
C LYS A 522 -29.19 -6.79 -8.63
N SER A 523 -29.30 -8.11 -8.70
CA SER A 523 -30.53 -8.81 -9.12
C SER A 523 -31.74 -8.55 -8.21
N ASP A 524 -31.49 -8.30 -6.93
CA ASP A 524 -32.51 -7.89 -5.96
C ASP A 524 -32.82 -6.38 -5.97
N GLY A 525 -32.06 -5.61 -6.76
CA GLY A 525 -32.16 -4.16 -6.92
C GLY A 525 -31.37 -3.35 -5.91
N ARG A 526 -30.68 -4.00 -4.95
CA ARG A 526 -29.79 -3.31 -4.02
C ARG A 526 -28.55 -2.83 -4.76
N MET A 527 -28.11 -1.62 -4.43
CA MET A 527 -26.79 -1.15 -4.83
C MET A 527 -25.72 -2.05 -4.23
N ALA A 528 -24.74 -2.45 -5.04
CA ALA A 528 -23.59 -3.23 -4.61
C ALA A 528 -22.61 -2.36 -3.80
N GLU A 529 -22.11 -2.88 -2.68
CA GLU A 529 -21.21 -2.19 -1.75
C GLU A 529 -20.21 -3.18 -1.16
N SER A 530 -18.92 -2.83 -1.17
CA SER A 530 -17.80 -3.66 -0.66
C SER A 530 -17.73 -5.09 -1.24
N GLU A 531 -18.14 -5.28 -2.50
CA GLU A 531 -18.29 -6.60 -3.10
C GLU A 531 -17.85 -6.64 -4.56
N TRP A 532 -17.50 -7.85 -5.03
CA TRP A 532 -17.22 -8.13 -6.43
C TRP A 532 -18.52 -8.45 -7.18
N ILE A 533 -18.67 -7.87 -8.36
CA ILE A 533 -19.80 -8.11 -9.27
C ILE A 533 -19.28 -8.56 -10.62
N TYR A 534 -19.84 -9.66 -11.12
CA TYR A 534 -19.65 -10.06 -12.51
C TYR A 534 -20.75 -9.48 -13.37
N ASP A 535 -20.38 -8.66 -14.35
CA ASP A 535 -21.32 -8.11 -15.31
C ASP A 535 -21.38 -8.99 -16.56
N ASN A 536 -22.55 -9.57 -16.83
CA ASN A 536 -22.75 -10.47 -17.96
C ASN A 536 -22.73 -9.76 -19.33
N SER A 537 -23.06 -8.46 -19.39
CA SER A 537 -23.02 -7.68 -20.62
C SER A 537 -21.58 -7.34 -21.00
N TYR A 538 -20.76 -6.97 -20.02
CA TYR A 538 -19.36 -6.62 -20.23
C TYR A 538 -18.39 -7.80 -20.12
N LYS A 539 -18.89 -8.96 -19.67
CA LYS A 539 -18.15 -10.21 -19.42
C LYS A 539 -16.89 -9.97 -18.59
N ALA A 540 -17.05 -9.24 -17.50
CA ALA A 540 -15.93 -8.82 -16.65
C ALA A 540 -16.36 -8.66 -15.20
N TRP A 541 -15.39 -8.84 -14.31
CA TRP A 541 -15.51 -8.54 -12.88
C TRP A 541 -15.25 -7.06 -12.61
N TYR A 542 -15.99 -6.52 -11.65
CA TYR A 542 -15.83 -5.17 -11.11
C TYR A 542 -15.87 -5.25 -9.59
N TYR A 543 -15.16 -4.37 -8.91
CA TYR A 543 -15.24 -4.25 -7.45
C TYR A 543 -15.88 -2.93 -7.04
N LEU A 544 -16.87 -2.99 -6.16
CA LEU A 544 -17.59 -1.83 -5.64
C LEU A 544 -17.07 -1.52 -4.23
N LYS A 545 -16.63 -0.29 -3.99
CA LYS A 545 -16.17 0.16 -2.67
C LYS A 545 -17.32 0.20 -1.66
N SER A 546 -17.01 0.50 -0.40
CA SER A 546 -18.01 0.67 0.66
C SER A 546 -19.03 1.78 0.39
N ASN A 547 -18.68 2.78 -0.41
CA ASN A 547 -19.59 3.81 -0.86
C ASN A 547 -20.33 3.46 -2.18
N GLY A 548 -20.19 2.22 -2.66
CA GLY A 548 -20.84 1.70 -3.86
C GLY A 548 -20.23 2.13 -5.19
N ILE A 549 -19.18 2.96 -5.19
CA ILE A 549 -18.49 3.39 -6.42
C ILE A 549 -17.54 2.29 -6.88
N TYR A 550 -17.59 1.93 -8.17
CA TYR A 550 -16.65 0.95 -8.71
C TYR A 550 -15.19 1.44 -8.69
N VAL A 551 -14.27 0.51 -8.44
CA VAL A 551 -12.82 0.76 -8.46
C VAL A 551 -12.33 0.75 -9.91
N ARG A 552 -11.44 1.69 -10.24
CA ARG A 552 -10.71 1.78 -11.51
C ARG A 552 -9.32 2.33 -11.24
N ASP A 553 -8.39 2.03 -12.15
CA ASP A 553 -6.98 2.43 -12.08
C ASP A 553 -6.32 2.15 -10.72
N SER A 554 -6.67 1.01 -10.11
CA SER A 554 -6.26 0.69 -8.74
C SER A 554 -6.35 -0.79 -8.45
N TRP A 555 -5.52 -1.22 -7.50
CA TRP A 555 -5.56 -2.55 -6.92
C TRP A 555 -6.70 -2.71 -5.92
N GLN A 556 -7.25 -3.92 -5.87
CA GLN A 556 -8.11 -4.43 -4.81
C GLN A 556 -7.59 -5.80 -4.39
N GLY A 557 -6.84 -5.86 -3.29
CA GLY A 557 -6.11 -7.08 -2.90
C GLY A 557 -5.14 -7.50 -4.00
N SER A 558 -5.27 -8.71 -4.51
CA SER A 558 -4.39 -9.26 -5.55
C SER A 558 -4.83 -8.96 -7.00
N TYR A 559 -5.86 -8.12 -7.18
CA TYR A 559 -6.50 -7.87 -8.48
C TYR A 559 -6.35 -6.41 -8.86
N TYR A 560 -6.15 -6.13 -10.16
CA TYR A 560 -6.12 -4.76 -10.67
C TYR A 560 -7.38 -4.44 -11.45
N LEU A 561 -8.00 -3.30 -11.16
CA LEU A 561 -9.15 -2.79 -11.91
C LEU A 561 -8.65 -1.71 -12.87
N LYS A 562 -8.88 -1.90 -14.17
CA LYS A 562 -8.43 -1.02 -15.25
C LYS A 562 -9.21 0.30 -15.26
N SER A 563 -8.87 1.21 -16.17
CA SER A 563 -9.50 2.53 -16.29
C SER A 563 -11.01 2.51 -16.52
N ASN A 564 -11.50 1.44 -17.15
CA ASN A 564 -12.93 1.19 -17.35
C ASN A 564 -13.57 0.37 -16.23
N GLY A 565 -12.86 0.13 -15.13
CA GLY A 565 -13.31 -0.63 -13.96
C GLY A 565 -13.28 -2.15 -14.11
N LYS A 566 -13.00 -2.67 -15.31
CA LYS A 566 -12.88 -4.11 -15.52
C LYS A 566 -11.64 -4.64 -14.83
N MET A 567 -11.80 -5.75 -14.10
CA MET A 567 -10.67 -6.52 -13.59
C MET A 567 -9.78 -6.96 -14.75
N ALA A 568 -8.47 -6.72 -14.61
CA ALA A 568 -7.48 -7.26 -15.51
C ALA A 568 -7.41 -8.79 -15.36
N ASP A 569 -7.42 -9.51 -16.48
CA ASP A 569 -7.39 -10.96 -16.50
C ASP A 569 -6.52 -11.45 -17.67
N LYS A 570 -5.52 -12.28 -17.35
CA LYS A 570 -4.55 -12.80 -18.33
C LYS A 570 -3.93 -11.70 -19.20
N GLU A 571 -3.51 -10.60 -18.56
CA GLU A 571 -2.98 -9.44 -19.26
C GLU A 571 -1.90 -8.70 -18.46
N TRP A 572 -1.11 -7.92 -19.18
CA TRP A 572 -0.12 -7.01 -18.62
C TRP A 572 -0.79 -5.70 -18.18
N VAL A 573 -0.37 -5.20 -17.02
CA VAL A 573 -0.76 -3.90 -16.50
C VAL A 573 0.50 -3.12 -16.14
N TYR A 574 0.61 -1.90 -16.64
CA TYR A 574 1.59 -0.94 -16.13
C TYR A 574 0.92 -0.09 -15.07
N ASP A 575 1.48 -0.10 -13.87
CA ASP A 575 1.02 0.74 -12.78
C ASP A 575 1.96 1.95 -12.66
N ASN A 576 1.40 3.14 -12.88
CA ASN A 576 2.17 4.40 -12.84
C ASN A 576 2.66 4.76 -11.44
N TYR A 577 1.95 4.34 -10.38
CA TYR A 577 2.35 4.60 -9.00
C TYR A 577 3.57 3.76 -8.64
N TYR A 578 3.56 2.48 -8.99
CA TYR A 578 4.67 1.56 -8.75
C TYR A 578 5.77 1.63 -9.81
N GLN A 579 5.54 2.38 -10.90
CA GLN A 579 6.45 2.51 -12.05
C GLN A 579 6.95 1.15 -12.56
N SER A 580 6.05 0.18 -12.60
CA SER A 580 6.39 -1.21 -12.91
C SER A 580 5.28 -1.88 -13.71
N TRP A 581 5.68 -2.87 -14.50
CA TRP A 581 4.78 -3.82 -15.11
C TRP A 581 4.42 -4.93 -14.12
N PHE A 582 3.17 -5.37 -14.21
CA PHE A 582 2.59 -6.50 -13.50
C PHE A 582 1.88 -7.39 -14.51
N TYR A 583 1.80 -8.68 -14.21
CA TYR A 583 0.99 -9.60 -15.01
C TYR A 583 -0.08 -10.22 -14.14
N LEU A 584 -1.32 -10.17 -14.61
CA LEU A 584 -2.46 -10.80 -13.96
C LEU A 584 -2.65 -12.17 -14.61
N LYS A 585 -2.62 -13.22 -13.79
CA LYS A 585 -2.85 -14.59 -14.25
C LYS A 585 -4.30 -14.76 -14.70
N GLU A 586 -4.59 -15.94 -15.26
CA GLU A 586 -5.97 -16.38 -15.42
C GLU A 586 -6.69 -16.40 -14.07
N GLY A 587 -7.86 -15.78 -14.02
CA GLY A 587 -8.59 -15.50 -12.78
C GLY A 587 -8.21 -14.17 -12.12
N GLY A 588 -7.33 -13.37 -12.74
CA GLY A 588 -7.05 -11.97 -12.39
C GLY A 588 -6.06 -11.69 -11.25
N ALA A 589 -5.57 -12.72 -10.54
CA ALA A 589 -4.59 -12.51 -9.48
C ALA A 589 -3.18 -12.25 -10.05
N TYR A 590 -2.47 -11.26 -9.52
CA TYR A 590 -1.11 -10.95 -10.00
C TYR A 590 -0.10 -12.08 -9.74
N VAL A 591 0.94 -12.14 -10.56
CA VAL A 591 2.08 -13.05 -10.40
C VAL A 591 2.99 -12.54 -9.29
N ASN A 592 3.19 -13.30 -8.23
CA ASN A 592 4.00 -12.88 -7.08
C ASN A 592 5.20 -13.81 -6.88
N HIS A 593 6.40 -13.25 -6.77
CA HIS A 593 7.63 -13.96 -6.40
C HIS A 593 7.89 -15.26 -7.20
N GLN A 594 7.81 -15.22 -8.52
CA GLN A 594 8.01 -16.40 -9.35
C GLN A 594 8.38 -16.07 -10.80
N TRP A 595 8.95 -17.07 -11.48
CA TRP A 595 9.07 -17.09 -12.94
C TRP A 595 7.73 -17.42 -13.57
N LEU A 596 7.36 -16.71 -14.64
CA LEU A 596 6.21 -17.06 -15.47
C LEU A 596 6.57 -16.96 -16.95
N LYS A 597 6.14 -17.97 -17.70
CA LYS A 597 6.28 -17.99 -19.16
C LYS A 597 5.02 -17.41 -19.79
N ILE A 598 5.15 -16.31 -20.51
CA ILE A 598 4.07 -15.58 -21.17
C ILE A 598 4.38 -15.54 -22.66
N ASP A 599 3.49 -16.10 -23.48
CA ASP A 599 3.64 -16.22 -24.93
C ASP A 599 4.99 -16.78 -25.37
N GLY A 600 5.47 -17.81 -24.67
CA GLY A 600 6.72 -18.49 -24.97
C GLY A 600 7.99 -17.82 -24.41
N VAL A 601 7.88 -16.65 -23.79
CA VAL A 601 8.99 -15.89 -23.21
C VAL A 601 8.94 -15.93 -21.69
N TRP A 602 10.10 -16.11 -21.04
CA TRP A 602 10.19 -16.12 -19.57
C TRP A 602 10.34 -14.70 -19.01
N TYR A 603 9.61 -14.44 -17.94
CA TYR A 603 9.67 -13.21 -17.13
C TYR A 603 9.80 -13.60 -15.66
N TYR A 604 10.41 -12.75 -14.85
CA TYR A 604 10.45 -12.92 -13.40
C TYR A 604 9.76 -11.76 -12.68
N PHE A 605 8.98 -12.09 -11.66
CA PHE A 605 8.26 -11.12 -10.83
C PHE A 605 8.75 -11.22 -9.39
N LYS A 606 9.15 -10.08 -8.81
CA LYS A 606 9.59 -9.99 -7.41
C LYS A 606 8.42 -10.13 -6.44
N SER A 607 8.72 -10.14 -5.14
CA SER A 607 7.68 -10.01 -4.11
C SER A 607 6.87 -8.73 -4.32
N GLY A 608 5.54 -8.84 -4.23
CA GLY A 608 4.60 -7.76 -4.55
C GLY A 608 4.26 -7.66 -6.04
N GLY A 609 4.84 -8.51 -6.91
CA GLY A 609 4.44 -8.66 -8.31
C GLY A 609 5.13 -7.76 -9.33
N TYR A 610 6.18 -7.04 -8.93
CA TYR A 610 6.97 -6.18 -9.81
C TYR A 610 7.74 -7.01 -10.83
N MET A 611 7.51 -6.77 -12.13
CA MET A 611 8.30 -7.38 -13.19
C MET A 611 9.75 -6.89 -13.15
N VAL A 612 10.70 -7.81 -13.20
CA VAL A 612 12.13 -7.48 -13.30
C VAL A 612 12.45 -7.06 -14.73
N SER A 613 13.18 -5.96 -14.88
CA SER A 613 13.73 -5.50 -16.17
C SER A 613 15.09 -4.85 -15.95
N ASN A 614 15.93 -4.88 -17.00
CA ASN A 614 17.31 -4.39 -16.99
C ASN A 614 18.13 -4.86 -15.76
N ALA A 615 17.96 -6.12 -15.38
CA ALA A 615 18.55 -6.64 -14.17
C ALA A 615 18.74 -8.15 -14.22
N TRP A 616 19.69 -8.61 -13.43
CA TRP A 616 19.92 -10.03 -13.17
C TRP A 616 18.90 -10.59 -12.17
N GLN A 617 18.45 -11.81 -12.43
CA GLN A 617 17.76 -12.67 -11.48
C GLN A 617 18.51 -14.00 -11.41
N GLY A 618 19.35 -14.18 -10.39
CA GLY A 618 20.27 -15.31 -10.33
C GLY A 618 21.19 -15.35 -11.55
N SER A 619 21.20 -16.47 -12.28
CA SER A 619 22.03 -16.64 -13.48
C SER A 619 21.40 -16.11 -14.78
N TYR A 620 20.24 -15.44 -14.70
CA TYR A 620 19.46 -15.01 -15.86
C TYR A 620 19.41 -13.50 -15.94
N TYR A 621 19.44 -12.93 -17.14
CA TYR A 621 19.27 -11.49 -17.33
C TYR A 621 17.89 -11.18 -17.93
N LEU A 622 17.16 -10.25 -17.32
CA LEU A 622 15.90 -9.74 -17.83
C LEU A 622 16.16 -8.41 -18.55
N LYS A 623 15.82 -8.36 -19.83
CA LYS A 623 16.03 -7.16 -20.68
C LYS A 623 15.12 -6.01 -20.26
N SER A 624 15.21 -4.86 -20.92
CA SER A 624 14.35 -3.70 -20.66
C SER A 624 12.86 -4.01 -20.81
N SER A 625 12.50 -4.95 -21.67
CA SER A 625 11.13 -5.45 -21.82
C SER A 625 10.71 -6.45 -20.74
N GLY A 626 11.61 -6.81 -19.82
CA GLY A 626 11.44 -7.89 -18.84
C GLY A 626 11.63 -9.30 -19.39
N ALA A 627 11.78 -9.45 -20.71
CA ALA A 627 12.03 -10.75 -21.33
C ALA A 627 13.41 -11.29 -20.92
N MET A 628 13.45 -12.56 -20.51
CA MET A 628 14.69 -13.26 -20.25
C MET A 628 15.53 -13.37 -21.52
N ALA A 629 16.79 -12.94 -21.45
CA ALA A 629 17.73 -13.04 -22.54
C ALA A 629 18.16 -14.50 -22.78
N VAL A 630 18.23 -14.90 -24.05
CA VAL A 630 18.63 -16.25 -24.47
C VAL A 630 19.43 -16.18 -25.77
N ASN A 631 20.48 -16.97 -25.88
CA ASN A 631 21.38 -17.03 -27.05
C ASN A 631 21.94 -15.67 -27.51
N GLU A 632 22.11 -14.71 -26.60
CA GLU A 632 22.49 -13.34 -26.94
C GLU A 632 23.51 -12.76 -25.97
N TRP A 633 24.21 -11.72 -26.43
CA TRP A 633 25.13 -10.93 -25.61
C TRP A 633 24.39 -9.75 -24.97
N ILE A 634 24.59 -9.53 -23.68
CA ILE A 634 24.10 -8.39 -22.92
C ILE A 634 25.28 -7.60 -22.41
N TYR A 635 25.24 -6.28 -22.64
CA TYR A 635 26.15 -5.36 -21.99
C TYR A 635 25.54 -4.91 -20.66
N ASP A 636 26.24 -5.18 -19.57
CA ASP A 636 25.88 -4.67 -18.26
C ASP A 636 26.75 -3.44 -17.94
N SER A 637 26.13 -2.26 -17.91
CA SER A 637 26.81 -1.00 -17.61
C SER A 637 27.30 -0.90 -16.17
N TYR A 638 26.65 -1.60 -15.23
CA TYR A 638 27.03 -1.59 -13.82
C TYR A 638 28.34 -2.38 -13.60
N TRP A 639 28.49 -3.52 -14.28
CA TRP A 639 29.72 -4.33 -14.23
C TRP A 639 30.75 -4.01 -15.34
N GLY A 640 30.39 -3.10 -16.25
CA GLY A 640 31.22 -2.61 -17.35
C GLY A 640 31.72 -3.74 -18.24
N GLY A 641 30.82 -4.63 -18.70
CA GLY A 641 31.21 -5.85 -19.40
C GLY A 641 30.10 -6.49 -20.23
N TRP A 642 30.51 -7.35 -21.16
CA TRP A 642 29.61 -8.16 -21.98
C TRP A 642 29.46 -9.57 -21.40
N TYR A 643 28.23 -10.07 -21.34
CA TYR A 643 27.86 -11.40 -20.83
C TYR A 643 27.04 -12.14 -21.87
N TYR A 644 27.35 -13.42 -22.11
CA TYR A 644 26.59 -14.24 -23.06
C TYR A 644 25.57 -15.12 -22.34
N LEU A 645 24.30 -15.03 -22.72
CA LEU A 645 23.22 -15.86 -22.20
C LEU A 645 23.01 -17.05 -23.13
N LYS A 646 23.06 -18.26 -22.59
CA LYS A 646 22.93 -19.51 -23.36
C LYS A 646 21.49 -19.79 -23.75
N SER A 647 21.25 -20.91 -24.42
CA SER A 647 19.91 -21.32 -24.88
C SER A 647 18.94 -21.62 -23.74
N ASP A 648 19.45 -22.00 -22.57
CA ASP A 648 18.69 -22.18 -21.33
C ASP A 648 18.48 -20.86 -20.55
N GLY A 649 19.04 -19.76 -21.05
CA GLY A 649 18.98 -18.42 -20.44
C GLY A 649 20.03 -18.15 -19.37
N SER A 650 20.76 -19.16 -18.91
CA SER A 650 21.83 -18.94 -17.94
C SER A 650 23.03 -18.26 -18.61
N TYR A 651 23.69 -17.34 -17.91
CA TYR A 651 24.92 -16.77 -18.44
C TYR A 651 26.05 -17.80 -18.49
N ALA A 652 26.87 -17.69 -19.52
CA ALA A 652 28.03 -18.54 -19.73
C ALA A 652 29.16 -18.13 -18.78
N ARG A 653 29.89 -19.09 -18.19
CA ARG A 653 30.98 -18.79 -17.25
C ARG A 653 32.14 -19.75 -17.41
N ASN A 654 33.36 -19.22 -17.41
CA ASN A 654 34.61 -19.94 -17.57
C ASN A 654 34.63 -20.88 -18.80
N GLU A 655 34.14 -20.38 -19.95
CA GLU A 655 33.98 -21.18 -21.16
C GLU A 655 34.22 -20.34 -22.43
N ILE A 656 34.34 -21.02 -23.57
CA ILE A 656 34.37 -20.39 -24.89
C ILE A 656 32.96 -20.46 -25.48
N VAL A 657 32.34 -19.31 -25.68
CA VAL A 657 31.02 -19.20 -26.30
C VAL A 657 31.12 -18.92 -27.79
N GLN A 658 30.16 -19.46 -28.53
CA GLN A 658 30.10 -19.35 -30.00
C GLN A 658 31.40 -19.78 -30.71
N GLY A 659 32.20 -20.64 -30.09
CA GLY A 659 33.47 -21.15 -30.63
C GLY A 659 34.61 -20.14 -30.74
N LYS A 660 34.45 -18.90 -30.25
CA LYS A 660 35.47 -17.83 -30.43
C LYS A 660 35.64 -16.84 -29.30
N TYR A 661 34.66 -16.67 -28.40
CA TYR A 661 34.74 -15.65 -27.35
C TYR A 661 34.93 -16.32 -25.99
N ARG A 662 35.98 -15.95 -25.27
CA ARG A 662 36.23 -16.48 -23.93
C ARG A 662 35.57 -15.59 -22.88
N VAL A 663 34.80 -16.19 -21.98
CA VAL A 663 34.28 -15.51 -20.80
C VAL A 663 34.99 -16.03 -19.55
N ASP A 664 35.27 -15.15 -18.59
CA ASP A 664 35.93 -15.52 -17.34
C ASP A 664 34.98 -16.21 -16.34
N TYR A 665 35.45 -16.47 -15.11
CA TYR A 665 34.65 -17.14 -14.07
C TYR A 665 33.41 -16.34 -13.63
N SER A 666 33.42 -15.02 -13.81
CA SER A 666 32.27 -14.12 -13.54
C SER A 666 31.31 -14.07 -14.72
N GLY A 667 31.67 -14.66 -15.86
CA GLY A 667 30.90 -14.63 -17.11
C GLY A 667 31.15 -13.41 -17.98
N LYS A 668 32.08 -12.54 -17.58
CA LYS A 668 32.48 -11.36 -18.34
C LYS A 668 33.37 -11.76 -19.51
N TRP A 669 33.09 -11.20 -20.69
CA TRP A 669 33.95 -11.35 -21.87
C TRP A 669 35.32 -10.69 -21.64
N ILE A 670 36.38 -11.43 -21.99
CA ILE A 670 37.79 -11.04 -21.84
C ILE A 670 38.57 -11.09 -23.15
#